data_AF-A0A662B9F0-F1
#
_entry.id   AF-A0A662B9F0-F1
#
_cell.length_a   1.000
_cell.length_b   1.000
_cell.length_c   1.000
_cell.angle_alpha   90.00
_cell.angle_beta   90.00
_cell.angle_gamma   90.00
#
_symmetry.space_group_name_H-M   'P 1'
#
loop_
_entity.id
_entity.type
_entity.pdbx_description
1 polymer ?
#
loop_
_entity_poly.entity_id
_entity_poly.type
_entity_poly.pdbx_seq_one_letter_code
_entity_poly.pdbx_strand_id
1 'polypeptide(L)'
;MIPSKLDIYTQKKYFEEQSFTTLMLKRIYNVLIISSVYDAFILEEDGRIEEQIFYEYMSLNLRYPPRFFNVTSEKKAIEILDAESIDLIITMLSAEEKDTFQLADEIKAKYPDKPIVVLTPFLREVSLKVENREVGSVDYVFSWLGNADILLAIIKLIEDKMNVEHDVNAVGVQTIILVEDNVRFYSSFLPLIYKIIFKQSKAFMREGLNEHQKMNRARGRPKILLATNYEEALELYNQYRHNLLGVISDISFNRGGARDTEAGISLVMHIKNVSKYTPLLLQSSNPENRAKAKVLRVGFIDKNSKTLMRDLREFIIEYFAFGDFLFKDPETNEIVARAKNLKDLQEKIYQVPERSLHYHIKRDHISKWLRARALFPLASLLKQFTTEDFENSQEIRQFIFDAIANFRITKARGVISEFNRESFDEYFTISRIGEGSIGGKARGLAFLDSLIKRNHLYNYFENTLVTIPKTVVIGTDLFDEFMEENNLYKIALSDNRSDKEILAAFLKAKLPDRLNEDLLTIISLIDKPLAIRSSSLLEDSHYQPFAGIYNTYMVPFIPNDFKKMFLMVRKAIKSVYASAYYADSKAYMQATSNVIDEEKMAVVMQTVTGWQYGSRYYPTISGVARSINYYPIPPEKPEDGTVSIALGLGKYIVDGGLSLRFSPKYPERVLQLATPEMALRETQKYFFALNMEMDIFDPGPDDSKDLLKLNIKEAEKDGSINKIVSTYDMHNHVIRDGYNYEGKKLLTFAGILKHKAFPLAEVLQKILQLGAQEMNNPVEIEFVVDLHPNDEGQIVFSLLQIRPIATKDETVNIYKDRIKKDEAVIISGSALGNGIIKDICDVVYIRPQSFDAAKNEETVQKIAEINEQFIQLNKNYILIGPGRWGSADPWLGIPVKWPQISNARLIIESGIDNYRIDPSQGTHFFQNLTSFRVGYFTINPFIEDGYYDLEFLDSQPAVFEDEHVRHVRFEEPMQIAIDGKQNFGVVLKPGKELLKNSTLL
;
A
#
# COMPACT_ATOMS: atom_id res chain seq x y z
N MET A 1 36.47 -3.05 -7.54
CA MET A 1 36.46 -1.63 -7.14
C MET A 1 35.96 -1.58 -5.71
N ILE A 2 36.74 -1.00 -4.79
CA ILE A 2 36.26 -0.73 -3.43
C ILE A 2 35.33 0.48 -3.56
N PRO A 3 34.05 0.38 -3.18
CA PRO A 3 33.13 1.51 -3.27
C PRO A 3 33.66 2.67 -2.41
N SER A 4 33.57 3.90 -2.93
CA SER A 4 33.95 5.08 -2.15
C SER A 4 33.02 5.26 -0.96
N LYS A 5 33.46 5.97 0.10
CA LYS A 5 32.62 6.33 1.26
C LYS A 5 31.28 6.95 0.81
N LEU A 6 31.31 7.75 -0.27
CA LEU A 6 30.12 8.36 -0.87
C LEU A 6 29.19 7.33 -1.53
N ASP A 7 29.73 6.35 -2.26
CA ASP A 7 28.94 5.26 -2.87
C ASP A 7 28.22 4.43 -1.81
N ILE A 8 28.87 4.19 -0.66
CA ILE A 8 28.32 3.46 0.49
C ILE A 8 27.15 4.24 1.12
N TYR A 9 27.28 5.55 1.30
CA TYR A 9 26.18 6.41 1.78
C TYR A 9 25.04 6.55 0.76
N THR A 10 25.32 6.39 -0.54
CA THR A 10 24.30 6.48 -1.59
C THR A 10 23.50 5.16 -1.69
N GLN A 11 24.16 4.01 -1.55
CA GLN A 11 23.51 2.69 -1.46
C GLN A 11 22.59 2.56 -0.22
N LYS A 12 22.88 3.31 0.85
CA LYS A 12 22.03 3.42 2.05
C LYS A 12 20.59 3.87 1.76
N LYS A 13 20.35 4.53 0.60
CA LYS A 13 19.04 5.11 0.26
C LYS A 13 18.12 4.17 -0.52
N TYR A 14 18.63 3.07 -1.10
CA TYR A 14 17.85 2.21 -1.99
C TYR A 14 18.16 0.73 -1.77
N PHE A 15 17.16 -0.03 -1.30
CA PHE A 15 17.23 -1.48 -1.25
C PHE A 15 16.38 -2.07 -2.38
N GLU A 16 17.01 -2.75 -3.34
CA GLU A 16 16.28 -3.48 -4.38
C GLU A 16 15.45 -4.62 -3.78
N GLU A 17 14.20 -4.74 -4.23
CA GLU A 17 13.37 -5.89 -3.86
C GLU A 17 13.82 -7.11 -4.65
N GLN A 18 14.55 -8.02 -3.99
CA GLN A 18 14.78 -9.33 -4.55
C GLN A 18 13.45 -10.07 -4.70
N SER A 19 13.23 -10.58 -5.91
CA SER A 19 12.01 -11.28 -6.28
C SER A 19 11.98 -12.67 -5.65
N PHE A 20 11.56 -12.77 -4.39
CA PHE A 20 11.34 -14.06 -3.72
C PHE A 20 10.37 -15.00 -4.47
N THR A 21 9.60 -14.46 -5.43
CA THR A 21 8.75 -15.24 -6.33
C THR A 21 9.54 -16.16 -7.26
N THR A 22 10.81 -15.86 -7.55
CA THR A 22 11.68 -16.68 -8.41
C THR A 22 12.41 -17.78 -7.63
N LEU A 23 12.19 -17.89 -6.32
CA LEU A 23 12.77 -18.96 -5.49
C LEU A 23 11.88 -20.20 -5.44
N MET A 24 12.51 -21.38 -5.34
CA MET A 24 11.85 -22.69 -5.31
C MET A 24 10.80 -22.87 -6.43
N LEU A 25 11.24 -22.64 -7.67
CA LEU A 25 10.40 -22.80 -8.86
C LEU A 25 10.05 -24.27 -9.12
N LYS A 26 10.99 -25.17 -8.84
CA LYS A 26 10.78 -26.62 -8.96
C LYS A 26 10.28 -27.18 -7.63
N ARG A 27 9.15 -27.89 -7.65
CA ARG A 27 8.51 -28.49 -6.48
C ARG A 27 8.06 -29.91 -6.78
N ILE A 28 7.96 -30.71 -5.73
CA ILE A 28 7.43 -32.06 -5.79
C ILE A 28 5.94 -31.99 -5.40
N TYR A 29 5.06 -32.28 -6.35
CA TYR A 29 3.61 -32.30 -6.15
C TYR A 29 3.08 -33.72 -6.00
N ASN A 30 3.63 -34.68 -6.73
CA ASN A 30 3.15 -36.05 -6.75
C ASN A 30 4.26 -37.02 -6.35
N VAL A 31 4.03 -37.78 -5.28
CA VAL A 31 4.97 -38.77 -4.74
C VAL A 31 4.37 -40.16 -4.91
N LEU A 32 5.07 -41.05 -5.62
CA LEU A 32 4.72 -42.46 -5.74
C LEU A 32 5.45 -43.26 -4.66
N ILE A 33 4.71 -43.92 -3.77
CA ILE A 33 5.24 -44.83 -2.77
C ILE A 33 4.97 -46.26 -3.23
N ILE A 34 6.04 -47.03 -3.42
CA ILE A 34 6.00 -48.46 -3.76
C ILE A 34 6.35 -49.24 -2.51
N SER A 35 5.39 -49.93 -1.91
CA SER A 35 5.57 -50.61 -0.62
C SER A 35 4.77 -51.90 -0.50
N SER A 36 5.11 -52.78 0.43
CA SER A 36 4.27 -53.95 0.71
C SER A 36 2.93 -53.51 1.32
N VAL A 37 1.92 -54.38 1.30
CA VAL A 37 0.62 -54.10 1.96
C VAL A 37 0.81 -53.78 3.46
N TYR A 38 1.77 -54.44 4.10
CA TYR A 38 2.06 -54.23 5.52
C TYR A 38 2.76 -52.88 5.77
N ASP A 39 3.72 -52.51 4.93
CA ASP A 39 4.39 -51.21 5.05
C ASP A 39 3.43 -50.06 4.75
N ALA A 40 2.58 -50.20 3.72
CA ALA A 40 1.51 -49.23 3.43
C ALA A 40 0.57 -49.04 4.64
N PHE A 41 0.22 -50.13 5.32
CA PHE A 41 -0.58 -50.08 6.55
C PHE A 41 0.15 -49.35 7.70
N ILE A 42 1.44 -49.61 7.93
CA ILE A 42 2.23 -48.90 8.95
C ILE A 42 2.28 -47.39 8.65
N LEU A 43 2.48 -47.04 7.37
CA LEU A 43 2.50 -45.66 6.91
C LEU A 43 1.17 -44.94 7.15
N GLU A 44 0.03 -45.60 6.91
CA GLU A 44 -1.31 -45.02 7.09
C GLU A 44 -1.79 -45.00 8.55
N GLU A 45 -1.76 -46.13 9.26
CA GLU A 45 -2.36 -46.26 10.60
C GLU A 45 -1.46 -45.73 11.73
N ASP A 46 -0.15 -46.00 11.66
CA ASP A 46 0.82 -45.58 12.68
C ASP A 46 1.35 -44.15 12.39
N GLY A 47 1.52 -43.82 11.11
CA GLY A 47 2.11 -42.55 10.65
C GLY A 47 1.11 -41.44 10.33
N ARG A 48 -0.14 -41.75 9.94
CA ARG A 48 -1.13 -40.79 9.40
C ARG A 48 -0.47 -39.76 8.46
N ILE A 49 0.32 -40.25 7.51
CA ILE A 49 1.29 -39.42 6.78
C ILE A 49 0.65 -38.26 6.03
N GLU A 50 -0.48 -38.49 5.35
CA GLU A 50 -1.17 -37.43 4.64
C GLU A 50 -1.63 -36.32 5.60
N GLU A 51 -2.20 -36.70 6.75
CA GLU A 51 -2.65 -35.77 7.79
C GLU A 51 -1.47 -35.01 8.43
N GLN A 52 -0.39 -35.72 8.78
CA GLN A 52 0.81 -35.11 9.39
C GLN A 52 1.53 -34.17 8.42
N ILE A 53 1.74 -34.59 7.17
CA ILE A 53 2.34 -33.74 6.15
C ILE A 53 1.44 -32.54 5.86
N PHE A 54 0.12 -32.73 5.80
CA PHE A 54 -0.83 -31.62 5.65
C PHE A 54 -0.71 -30.63 6.81
N TYR A 55 -0.74 -31.09 8.07
CA TYR A 55 -0.57 -30.23 9.23
C TYR A 55 0.80 -29.53 9.25
N GLU A 56 1.87 -30.22 8.85
CA GLU A 56 3.19 -29.61 8.83
C GLU A 56 3.27 -28.55 7.74
N TYR A 57 2.76 -28.79 6.53
CA TYR A 57 2.65 -27.79 5.46
C TYR A 57 1.79 -26.60 5.88
N MET A 58 0.63 -26.83 6.50
CA MET A 58 -0.24 -25.77 7.03
C MET A 58 0.44 -24.97 8.15
N SER A 59 1.08 -25.65 9.11
CA SER A 59 1.78 -25.01 10.22
C SER A 59 2.94 -24.12 9.76
N LEU A 60 3.47 -24.43 8.58
CA LEU A 60 4.58 -23.72 7.93
C LEU A 60 4.10 -22.75 6.83
N ASN A 61 2.79 -22.52 6.67
CA ASN A 61 2.19 -21.67 5.63
C ASN A 61 2.66 -22.02 4.20
N LEU A 62 2.93 -23.30 3.93
CA LEU A 62 3.29 -23.80 2.60
C LEU A 62 2.01 -24.17 1.83
N ARG A 63 1.84 -23.61 0.62
CA ARG A 63 0.75 -23.99 -0.29
C ARG A 63 1.09 -25.28 -1.04
N TYR A 64 0.04 -26.10 -1.25
CA TYR A 64 0.05 -27.36 -1.99
C TYR A 64 0.88 -28.45 -1.31
N PRO A 65 0.32 -29.14 -0.30
CA PRO A 65 0.93 -30.36 0.20
C PRO A 65 1.02 -31.40 -0.93
N PRO A 66 2.08 -32.21 -0.98
CA PRO A 66 2.25 -33.23 -2.00
C PRO A 66 1.16 -34.30 -1.87
N ARG A 67 0.69 -34.78 -3.02
CA ARG A 67 -0.24 -35.90 -3.13
C ARG A 67 0.55 -37.21 -3.17
N PHE A 68 0.11 -38.18 -2.39
CA PHE A 68 0.74 -39.50 -2.33
C PHE A 68 -0.06 -40.51 -3.16
N PHE A 69 0.66 -41.37 -3.87
CA PHE A 69 0.13 -42.51 -4.60
C PHE A 69 0.77 -43.77 -4.02
N ASN A 70 -0.01 -44.59 -3.31
CA ASN A 70 0.48 -45.82 -2.72
C ASN A 70 0.20 -47.00 -3.66
N VAL A 71 1.23 -47.76 -4.02
CA VAL A 71 1.11 -48.98 -4.83
C VAL A 71 1.83 -50.14 -4.20
N THR A 72 1.24 -51.33 -4.36
CA THR A 72 1.72 -52.57 -3.74
C THR A 72 2.29 -53.57 -4.74
N SER A 73 2.45 -53.19 -6.01
CA SER A 73 2.99 -54.06 -7.07
C SER A 73 3.69 -53.24 -8.15
N GLU A 74 4.76 -53.79 -8.73
CA GLU A 74 5.55 -53.16 -9.80
C GLU A 74 4.72 -52.78 -11.02
N LYS A 75 3.83 -53.67 -11.47
CA LYS A 75 2.98 -53.43 -12.63
C LYS A 75 2.10 -52.19 -12.45
N LYS A 76 1.48 -52.04 -11.27
CA LYS A 76 0.70 -50.83 -10.93
C LYS A 76 1.58 -49.59 -10.82
N ALA A 77 2.81 -49.72 -10.33
CA ALA A 77 3.75 -48.61 -10.27
C ALA A 77 4.03 -48.06 -11.68
N ILE A 78 4.28 -48.94 -12.66
CA ILE A 78 4.47 -48.55 -14.07
C ILE A 78 3.17 -47.96 -14.65
N GLU A 79 2.00 -48.54 -14.36
CA GLU A 79 0.71 -47.98 -14.81
C GLU A 79 0.49 -46.56 -14.31
N ILE A 80 0.78 -46.27 -13.03
CA ILE A 80 0.69 -44.90 -12.48
C ILE A 80 1.75 -43.99 -13.08
N LEU A 81 2.98 -44.45 -13.26
CA LEU A 81 4.05 -43.66 -13.89
C LEU A 81 3.72 -43.27 -15.33
N ASP A 82 2.97 -44.11 -16.06
CA ASP A 82 2.54 -43.86 -17.44
C ASP A 82 1.26 -42.99 -17.49
N ALA A 83 0.41 -43.06 -16.47
CA ALA A 83 -0.87 -42.33 -16.43
C ALA A 83 -0.80 -40.96 -15.76
N GLU A 84 0.06 -40.79 -14.76
CA GLU A 84 0.13 -39.61 -13.88
C GLU A 84 1.53 -38.96 -13.90
N SER A 85 1.58 -37.65 -13.65
CA SER A 85 2.85 -36.90 -13.60
C SER A 85 3.52 -37.04 -12.22
N ILE A 86 4.26 -38.14 -11.99
CA ILE A 86 5.00 -38.39 -10.75
C ILE A 86 6.32 -37.61 -10.71
N ASP A 87 6.59 -36.91 -9.60
CA ASP A 87 7.80 -36.08 -9.41
C ASP A 87 8.89 -36.79 -8.57
N LEU A 88 8.49 -37.70 -7.67
CA LEU A 88 9.38 -38.45 -6.79
C LEU A 88 8.86 -39.87 -6.57
N ILE A 89 9.76 -40.84 -6.58
CA ILE A 89 9.47 -42.25 -6.32
C ILE A 89 10.17 -42.68 -5.03
N ILE A 90 9.41 -43.20 -4.06
CA ILE A 90 9.92 -43.76 -2.81
C ILE A 90 9.60 -45.26 -2.79
N THR A 91 10.60 -46.11 -2.66
CA THR A 91 10.42 -47.57 -2.57
C THR A 91 10.76 -48.10 -1.18
N MET A 92 9.85 -48.89 -0.60
CA MET A 92 9.98 -49.53 0.71
C MET A 92 10.03 -51.05 0.65
N LEU A 93 10.13 -51.63 -0.55
CA LEU A 93 10.11 -53.08 -0.73
C LEU A 93 11.26 -53.76 0.04
N SER A 94 10.91 -54.79 0.81
CA SER A 94 11.82 -55.51 1.71
C SER A 94 12.96 -56.18 0.94
N ALA A 95 14.18 -56.02 1.46
CA ALA A 95 15.43 -56.48 0.83
C ALA A 95 15.62 -58.01 0.69
N GLU A 96 14.58 -58.80 0.96
CA GLU A 96 14.53 -60.23 0.69
C GLU A 96 14.20 -60.53 -0.78
N GLU A 97 13.52 -59.61 -1.49
CA GLU A 97 13.31 -59.73 -2.93
C GLU A 97 14.51 -59.17 -3.70
N LYS A 98 15.00 -59.90 -4.71
CA LYS A 98 16.02 -59.41 -5.65
C LYS A 98 15.54 -58.17 -6.44
N ASP A 99 14.27 -57.81 -6.33
CA ASP A 99 13.53 -56.97 -7.25
C ASP A 99 13.62 -55.47 -6.95
N THR A 100 13.85 -54.99 -5.71
CA THR A 100 13.79 -53.54 -5.39
C THR A 100 14.78 -52.69 -6.20
N PHE A 101 16.03 -53.13 -6.33
CA PHE A 101 17.05 -52.41 -7.10
C PHE A 101 16.87 -52.63 -8.61
N GLN A 102 16.37 -53.80 -9.01
CA GLN A 102 16.06 -54.09 -10.41
C GLN A 102 14.91 -53.20 -10.91
N LEU A 103 13.86 -53.03 -10.10
CA LEU A 103 12.77 -52.10 -10.38
C LEU A 103 13.26 -50.65 -10.48
N ALA A 104 14.18 -50.23 -9.60
CA ALA A 104 14.80 -48.91 -9.68
C ALA A 104 15.59 -48.75 -10.99
N ASP A 105 16.36 -49.76 -11.40
CA ASP A 105 17.09 -49.78 -12.69
C ASP A 105 16.12 -49.69 -13.88
N GLU A 106 15.03 -50.46 -13.86
CA GLU A 106 14.00 -50.47 -14.92
C GLU A 106 13.27 -49.12 -15.03
N ILE A 107 12.89 -48.54 -13.89
CA ILE A 107 12.27 -47.22 -13.85
C ILE A 107 13.24 -46.15 -14.33
N LYS A 108 14.51 -46.16 -13.87
CA LYS A 108 15.52 -45.16 -14.27
C LYS A 108 15.88 -45.27 -15.76
N ALA A 109 15.84 -46.47 -16.33
CA ALA A 109 16.02 -46.69 -17.76
C ALA A 109 14.92 -46.04 -18.61
N LYS A 110 13.66 -46.05 -18.13
CA LYS A 110 12.52 -45.41 -18.82
C LYS A 110 12.37 -43.92 -18.45
N TYR A 111 12.75 -43.54 -17.24
CA TYR A 111 12.57 -42.22 -16.64
C TYR A 111 13.87 -41.72 -15.96
N PRO A 112 14.90 -41.34 -16.74
CA PRO A 112 16.23 -41.04 -16.22
C PRO A 112 16.27 -39.83 -15.26
N ASP A 113 15.41 -38.84 -15.49
CA ASP A 113 15.39 -37.60 -14.70
C ASP A 113 14.54 -37.69 -13.42
N LYS A 114 13.78 -38.77 -13.22
CA LYS A 114 12.93 -38.90 -12.02
C LYS A 114 13.78 -39.35 -10.82
N PRO A 115 13.74 -38.65 -9.69
CA PRO A 115 14.47 -39.04 -8.49
C PRO A 115 13.85 -40.29 -7.85
N ILE A 116 14.70 -41.25 -7.48
CA ILE A 116 14.31 -42.51 -6.84
C ILE A 116 14.99 -42.60 -5.47
N VAL A 117 14.17 -42.79 -4.43
CA VAL A 117 14.63 -42.92 -3.05
C VAL A 117 14.22 -44.26 -2.48
N VAL A 118 15.16 -44.98 -1.85
CA VAL A 118 14.88 -46.23 -1.15
C VAL A 118 14.69 -45.93 0.33
N LEU A 119 13.61 -46.39 0.95
CA LEU A 119 13.32 -46.21 2.37
C LEU A 119 13.15 -47.59 3.03
N THR A 120 14.15 -48.06 3.76
CA THR A 120 14.19 -49.43 4.28
C THR A 120 14.01 -49.48 5.80
N PRO A 121 13.20 -50.43 6.33
CA PRO A 121 13.31 -50.86 7.72
C PRO A 121 14.66 -51.60 7.89
N PHE A 122 15.29 -51.41 9.03
CA PHE A 122 16.71 -51.73 9.23
C PHE A 122 17.04 -53.23 9.06
N LEU A 123 17.85 -53.57 8.05
CA LEU A 123 18.54 -54.86 7.91
C LEU A 123 20.03 -54.60 7.61
N ARG A 124 20.93 -55.16 8.43
CA ARG A 124 22.40 -55.05 8.28
C ARG A 124 22.90 -55.52 6.91
N GLU A 125 22.14 -56.37 6.25
CA GLU A 125 22.40 -56.90 4.91
C GLU A 125 22.22 -55.87 3.78
N VAL A 126 21.34 -54.88 3.97
CA VAL A 126 21.12 -53.80 2.98
C VAL A 126 22.31 -52.87 2.93
N SER A 127 22.87 -52.50 4.09
CA SER A 127 24.09 -51.70 4.17
C SER A 127 25.27 -52.38 3.47
N LEU A 128 25.42 -53.70 3.63
CA LEU A 128 26.46 -54.49 2.95
C LEU A 128 26.23 -54.61 1.43
N LYS A 129 24.98 -54.66 0.97
CA LYS A 129 24.66 -54.67 -0.47
C LYS A 129 24.87 -53.29 -1.13
N VAL A 130 24.56 -52.21 -0.40
CA VAL A 130 24.77 -50.82 -0.86
C VAL A 130 26.25 -50.44 -0.86
N GLU A 131 27.05 -50.92 0.10
CA GLU A 131 28.52 -50.71 0.11
C GLU A 131 29.25 -51.44 -1.04
N ASN A 132 28.68 -52.52 -1.58
CA ASN A 132 29.31 -53.37 -2.62
C ASN A 132 28.78 -53.11 -4.05
N ARG A 133 27.74 -52.29 -4.24
CA ARG A 133 27.23 -51.88 -5.56
C ARG A 133 27.33 -50.37 -5.71
N GLU A 134 27.90 -49.90 -6.82
CA GLU A 134 27.60 -48.55 -7.33
C GLU A 134 26.14 -48.54 -7.77
N VAL A 135 25.22 -48.19 -6.85
CA VAL A 135 23.79 -48.13 -7.16
C VAL A 135 23.50 -46.85 -7.96
N GLY A 136 23.86 -46.83 -9.25
CA GLY A 136 23.70 -45.65 -10.11
C GLY A 136 22.26 -45.22 -10.34
N SER A 137 21.28 -46.10 -10.08
CA SER A 137 19.85 -45.85 -10.36
C SER A 137 19.07 -45.27 -9.17
N VAL A 138 19.67 -45.23 -7.97
CA VAL A 138 19.04 -44.71 -6.74
C VAL A 138 19.74 -43.43 -6.30
N ASP A 139 18.98 -42.36 -6.11
CA ASP A 139 19.53 -41.06 -5.72
C ASP A 139 19.92 -41.01 -4.24
N TYR A 140 19.09 -41.58 -3.35
CA TYR A 140 19.36 -41.66 -1.92
C TYR A 140 18.74 -42.92 -1.29
N VAL A 141 19.36 -43.40 -0.21
CA VAL A 141 18.83 -44.48 0.63
C VAL A 141 18.48 -43.87 1.99
N PHE A 142 17.38 -44.25 2.62
CA PHE A 142 16.99 -43.76 3.94
C PHE A 142 16.56 -44.92 4.82
N SER A 143 16.72 -44.74 6.14
CA SER A 143 16.22 -45.68 7.13
C SER A 143 14.92 -45.17 7.72
N TRP A 144 13.88 -45.99 7.68
CA TRP A 144 12.62 -45.69 8.37
C TRP A 144 12.82 -45.90 9.87
N LEU A 145 12.74 -44.80 10.63
CA LEU A 145 12.93 -44.78 12.09
C LEU A 145 11.59 -44.64 12.85
N GLY A 146 10.45 -44.84 12.18
CA GLY A 146 9.12 -44.64 12.77
C GLY A 146 8.73 -43.16 12.95
N ASN A 147 9.32 -42.26 12.16
CA ASN A 147 9.01 -40.82 12.18
C ASN A 147 8.68 -40.33 10.77
N ALA A 148 7.44 -39.88 10.54
CA ALA A 148 6.99 -39.38 9.24
C ALA A 148 7.69 -38.08 8.79
N ASP A 149 8.30 -37.31 9.71
CA ASP A 149 9.11 -36.12 9.38
C ASP A 149 10.23 -36.46 8.36
N ILE A 150 10.62 -37.75 8.23
CA ILE A 150 11.59 -38.21 7.24
C ILE A 150 11.11 -38.06 5.79
N LEU A 151 9.82 -38.28 5.52
CA LEU A 151 9.27 -38.12 4.17
C LEU A 151 9.32 -36.66 3.75
N LEU A 152 8.98 -35.76 4.68
CA LEU A 152 9.14 -34.32 4.48
C LEU A 152 10.61 -33.97 4.21
N ALA A 153 11.55 -34.51 5.01
CA ALA A 153 12.96 -34.26 4.82
C ALA A 153 13.48 -34.75 3.47
N ILE A 154 13.06 -35.93 2.99
CA ILE A 154 13.40 -36.49 1.67
C ILE A 154 12.91 -35.55 0.56
N ILE A 155 11.63 -35.19 0.59
CA ILE A 155 11.02 -34.29 -0.40
C ILE A 155 11.79 -32.97 -0.45
N LYS A 156 12.09 -32.39 0.72
CA LYS A 156 12.76 -31.10 0.82
C LYS A 156 14.24 -31.16 0.43
N LEU A 157 14.91 -32.28 0.67
CA LEU A 157 16.30 -32.49 0.22
C LEU A 157 16.39 -32.50 -1.30
N ILE A 158 15.46 -33.19 -1.97
CA ILE A 158 15.42 -33.26 -3.42
C ILE A 158 15.02 -31.90 -4.01
N GLU A 159 14.01 -31.23 -3.46
CA GLU A 159 13.66 -29.86 -3.87
C GLU A 159 14.84 -28.89 -3.68
N ASP A 160 15.57 -28.99 -2.58
CA ASP A 160 16.75 -28.16 -2.33
C ASP A 160 17.83 -28.44 -3.41
N LYS A 161 18.11 -29.71 -3.75
CA LYS A 161 19.03 -30.09 -4.85
C LYS A 161 18.57 -29.57 -6.22
N MET A 162 17.27 -29.60 -6.52
CA MET A 162 16.72 -29.12 -7.79
C MET A 162 16.83 -27.60 -7.99
N ASN A 163 16.84 -26.83 -6.89
CA ASN A 163 16.76 -25.37 -6.92
C ASN A 163 18.04 -24.66 -6.45
N VAL A 164 18.98 -25.34 -5.78
CA VAL A 164 20.15 -24.71 -5.13
C VAL A 164 20.94 -23.80 -6.07
N GLU A 165 21.21 -24.23 -7.30
CA GLU A 165 22.03 -23.46 -8.23
C GLU A 165 21.41 -22.08 -8.53
N HIS A 166 20.12 -22.07 -8.88
CA HIS A 166 19.40 -20.82 -9.15
C HIS A 166 19.20 -20.00 -7.88
N ASP A 167 18.70 -20.62 -6.80
CA ASP A 167 18.35 -19.92 -5.56
C ASP A 167 19.58 -19.25 -4.90
N VAL A 168 20.75 -19.92 -4.92
CA VAL A 168 21.98 -19.40 -4.35
C VAL A 168 22.61 -18.35 -5.26
N ASN A 169 22.76 -18.62 -6.56
CA ASN A 169 23.50 -17.73 -7.46
C ASN A 169 22.70 -16.48 -7.85
N ALA A 170 21.39 -16.60 -8.07
CA ALA A 170 20.56 -15.47 -8.54
C ALA A 170 20.09 -14.58 -7.38
N VAL A 171 19.81 -15.14 -6.21
CA VAL A 171 19.16 -14.41 -5.09
C VAL A 171 20.03 -14.34 -3.84
N GLY A 172 20.94 -15.30 -3.65
CA GLY A 172 21.85 -15.32 -2.50
C GLY A 172 21.36 -16.17 -1.32
N VAL A 173 20.47 -17.13 -1.56
CA VAL A 173 20.03 -18.11 -0.54
C VAL A 173 21.26 -18.78 0.09
N GLN A 174 21.19 -19.08 1.38
CA GLN A 174 22.30 -19.71 2.09
C GLN A 174 22.23 -21.23 2.06
N THR A 175 23.35 -21.91 2.29
CA THR A 175 23.46 -23.37 2.29
C THR A 175 24.04 -23.89 3.61
N ILE A 176 23.68 -25.12 3.94
CA ILE A 176 24.28 -25.93 5.00
C ILE A 176 24.75 -27.23 4.36
N ILE A 177 26.02 -27.59 4.57
CA ILE A 177 26.55 -28.85 4.08
C ILE A 177 26.54 -29.87 5.23
N LEU A 178 25.90 -31.01 5.00
CA LEU A 178 25.95 -32.18 5.87
C LEU A 178 26.77 -33.27 5.16
N VAL A 179 27.88 -33.68 5.77
CA VAL A 179 28.73 -34.77 5.30
C VAL A 179 28.52 -35.97 6.22
N GLU A 180 27.80 -36.97 5.73
CA GLU A 180 27.47 -38.19 6.47
C GLU A 180 27.18 -39.32 5.47
N ASP A 181 27.96 -40.38 5.56
CA ASP A 181 27.82 -41.57 4.72
C ASP A 181 26.91 -42.63 5.38
N ASN A 182 26.75 -42.58 6.70
CA ASN A 182 25.92 -43.55 7.40
C ASN A 182 24.42 -43.22 7.28
N VAL A 183 23.71 -44.10 6.58
CA VAL A 183 22.25 -44.02 6.32
C VAL A 183 21.44 -43.69 7.55
N ARG A 184 21.74 -44.32 8.69
CA ARG A 184 20.97 -44.14 9.93
C ARG A 184 21.12 -42.71 10.48
N PHE A 185 22.33 -42.16 10.43
CA PHE A 185 22.61 -40.86 11.02
C PHE A 185 21.99 -39.73 10.19
N TYR A 186 22.18 -39.67 8.87
CA TYR A 186 21.54 -38.61 8.09
C TYR A 186 20.01 -38.76 8.03
N SER A 187 19.47 -39.98 8.08
CA SER A 187 18.02 -40.21 8.20
C SER A 187 17.44 -39.65 9.50
N SER A 188 18.26 -39.50 10.53
CA SER A 188 17.85 -38.90 11.81
C SER A 188 18.16 -37.40 11.92
N PHE A 189 19.26 -36.93 11.30
CA PHE A 189 19.67 -35.53 11.35
C PHE A 189 18.85 -34.64 10.41
N LEU A 190 18.57 -35.08 9.19
CA LEU A 190 17.87 -34.25 8.21
C LEU A 190 16.50 -33.76 8.71
N PRO A 191 15.61 -34.61 9.27
CA PRO A 191 14.35 -34.15 9.86
C PRO A 191 14.55 -33.07 10.93
N LEU A 192 15.52 -33.26 11.82
CA LEU A 192 15.83 -32.30 12.88
C LEU A 192 16.30 -30.96 12.31
N ILE A 193 17.22 -30.97 11.34
CA ILE A 193 17.76 -29.75 10.73
C ILE A 193 16.66 -29.00 9.99
N TYR A 194 15.83 -29.69 9.19
CA TYR A 194 14.69 -29.07 8.49
C TYR A 194 13.70 -28.44 9.46
N LYS A 195 13.37 -29.13 10.56
CA LYS A 195 12.48 -28.60 11.60
C LYS A 195 13.02 -27.31 12.24
N ILE A 196 14.33 -27.23 12.48
CA ILE A 196 14.99 -26.00 12.97
C ILE A 196 14.87 -24.87 11.94
N ILE A 197 15.17 -25.15 10.66
CA ILE A 197 15.09 -24.17 9.57
C ILE A 197 13.65 -23.64 9.40
N PHE A 198 12.65 -24.52 9.45
CA PHE A 198 11.26 -24.14 9.30
C PHE A 198 10.76 -23.29 10.46
N LYS A 199 11.09 -23.70 11.70
CA LYS A 199 10.75 -22.91 12.88
C LYS A 199 11.42 -21.53 12.85
N GLN A 200 12.67 -21.46 12.40
CA GLN A 200 13.36 -20.20 12.17
C GLN A 200 12.58 -19.36 11.15
N SER A 201 12.32 -19.89 9.95
CA SER A 201 11.66 -19.15 8.88
C SER A 201 10.35 -18.51 9.34
N LYS A 202 9.59 -19.16 10.23
CA LYS A 202 8.34 -18.63 10.79
C LYS A 202 8.53 -17.46 11.77
N ALA A 203 9.57 -17.49 12.60
CA ALA A 203 9.78 -16.47 13.64
C ALA A 203 10.05 -15.06 13.08
N PHE A 204 10.63 -14.95 11.86
CA PHE A 204 10.99 -13.66 11.24
C PHE A 204 9.91 -13.05 10.35
N MET A 205 8.82 -13.78 10.10
CA MET A 205 7.73 -13.31 9.24
C MET A 205 6.77 -12.32 9.95
N ARG A 206 7.08 -11.85 11.15
CA ARG A 206 6.19 -10.99 11.94
C ARG A 206 6.25 -9.49 11.58
N GLU A 207 7.31 -9.02 10.92
CA GLU A 207 7.52 -7.57 10.71
C GLU A 207 7.04 -7.08 9.33
N GLY A 208 6.06 -6.16 9.31
CA GLY A 208 5.81 -5.22 8.21
C GLY A 208 5.47 -5.79 6.82
N LEU A 209 5.12 -7.07 6.72
CA LEU A 209 4.78 -7.74 5.46
C LEU A 209 3.32 -8.22 5.46
N ASN A 210 2.71 -8.30 4.27
CA ASN A 210 1.44 -9.02 4.10
C ASN A 210 1.66 -10.55 4.01
N GLU A 211 0.60 -11.35 4.18
CA GLU A 211 0.70 -12.83 4.17
C GLU A 211 1.34 -13.41 2.91
N HIS A 212 1.06 -12.84 1.74
CA HIS A 212 1.66 -13.28 0.48
C HIS A 212 3.18 -13.06 0.45
N GLN A 213 3.65 -11.91 0.93
CA GLN A 213 5.08 -11.60 1.02
C GLN A 213 5.78 -12.42 2.10
N LYS A 214 5.13 -12.67 3.24
CA LYS A 214 5.62 -13.60 4.27
C LYS A 214 5.88 -14.97 3.63
N MET A 215 4.90 -15.52 2.92
CA MET A 215 5.02 -16.80 2.22
C MET A 215 6.16 -16.80 1.19
N ASN A 216 6.28 -15.76 0.36
CA ASN A 216 7.37 -15.69 -0.62
C ASN A 216 8.74 -15.64 0.07
N ARG A 217 8.87 -14.85 1.14
CA ARG A 217 10.11 -14.75 1.91
C ARG A 217 10.50 -16.09 2.57
N ALA A 218 9.54 -16.91 2.99
CA ALA A 218 9.81 -18.25 3.53
C ALA A 218 10.53 -19.18 2.53
N ARG A 219 10.44 -18.89 1.22
CA ARG A 219 11.18 -19.63 0.18
C ARG A 219 12.69 -19.35 0.23
N GLY A 220 13.09 -18.23 0.82
CA GLY A 220 14.49 -17.86 1.06
C GLY A 220 15.17 -18.59 2.22
N ARG A 221 14.54 -19.65 2.76
CA ARG A 221 15.15 -20.51 3.78
C ARG A 221 16.49 -21.09 3.30
N PRO A 222 17.46 -21.32 4.20
CA PRO A 222 18.67 -22.04 3.85
C PRO A 222 18.40 -23.43 3.24
N LYS A 223 19.17 -23.82 2.23
CA LYS A 223 19.13 -25.15 1.60
C LYS A 223 20.08 -26.11 2.30
N ILE A 224 19.70 -27.38 2.42
CA ILE A 224 20.60 -28.43 2.92
C ILE A 224 21.19 -29.19 1.74
N LEU A 225 22.50 -29.41 1.78
CA LEU A 225 23.25 -30.18 0.80
C LEU A 225 23.89 -31.37 1.51
N LEU A 226 23.48 -32.58 1.14
CA LEU A 226 24.02 -33.84 1.67
C LEU A 226 25.17 -34.32 0.77
N ALA A 227 26.32 -34.59 1.38
CA ALA A 227 27.46 -35.27 0.77
C ALA A 227 27.74 -36.58 1.51
N THR A 228 28.11 -37.61 0.76
CA THR A 228 28.40 -38.95 1.31
C THR A 228 29.88 -39.30 1.26
N ASN A 229 30.69 -38.52 0.54
CA ASN A 229 32.13 -38.71 0.41
C ASN A 229 32.89 -37.37 0.38
N TYR A 230 34.22 -37.46 0.41
CA TYR A 230 35.09 -36.29 0.46
C TYR A 230 35.00 -35.43 -0.80
N GLU A 231 34.94 -36.06 -1.95
CA GLU A 231 34.94 -35.41 -3.26
C GLU A 231 33.67 -34.56 -3.44
N GLU A 232 32.49 -35.13 -3.16
CA GLU A 232 31.20 -34.42 -3.14
C GLU A 232 31.22 -33.25 -2.15
N ALA A 233 31.72 -33.47 -0.94
CA ALA A 233 31.77 -32.43 0.08
C ALA A 233 32.66 -31.24 -0.34
N LEU A 234 33.79 -31.54 -0.99
CA LEU A 234 34.73 -30.53 -1.49
C LEU A 234 34.15 -29.77 -2.69
N GLU A 235 33.46 -30.46 -3.61
CA GLU A 235 32.77 -29.86 -4.74
C GLU A 235 31.69 -28.87 -4.29
N LEU A 236 30.78 -29.32 -3.40
CA LEU A 236 29.72 -28.47 -2.84
C LEU A 236 30.29 -27.28 -2.07
N TYR A 237 31.38 -27.48 -1.31
CA TYR A 237 32.06 -26.38 -0.62
C TYR A 237 32.60 -25.35 -1.62
N ASN A 238 33.33 -25.79 -2.65
CA ASN A 238 33.93 -24.88 -3.63
C ASN A 238 32.87 -24.10 -4.40
N GLN A 239 31.75 -24.74 -4.75
CA GLN A 239 30.66 -24.12 -5.48
C GLN A 239 29.90 -23.08 -4.61
N TYR A 240 29.66 -23.38 -3.33
CA TYR A 240 28.76 -22.58 -2.49
C TYR A 240 29.40 -21.84 -1.31
N ARG A 241 30.74 -21.82 -1.19
CA ARG A 241 31.48 -21.19 -0.07
C ARG A 241 31.09 -19.74 0.27
N HIS A 242 30.61 -18.95 -0.70
CA HIS A 242 30.25 -17.54 -0.50
C HIS A 242 28.89 -17.35 0.20
N ASN A 243 28.09 -18.41 0.26
CA ASN A 243 26.72 -18.45 0.78
C ASN A 243 26.52 -19.56 1.82
N LEU A 244 27.61 -20.01 2.46
CA LEU A 244 27.61 -21.12 3.40
C LEU A 244 27.39 -20.64 4.85
N LEU A 245 26.37 -21.18 5.54
CA LEU A 245 26.16 -20.95 6.98
C LEU A 245 27.12 -21.80 7.83
N GLY A 246 27.38 -23.04 7.41
CA GLY A 246 28.31 -23.93 8.10
C GLY A 246 28.32 -25.34 7.55
N VAL A 247 29.22 -26.16 8.08
CA VAL A 247 29.40 -27.57 7.69
C VAL A 247 29.31 -28.46 8.92
N ILE A 248 28.55 -29.55 8.78
CA ILE A 248 28.45 -30.63 9.76
C ILE A 248 29.03 -31.87 9.08
N SER A 249 30.05 -32.48 9.67
CA SER A 249 30.79 -33.57 9.03
C SER A 249 31.07 -34.70 10.00
N ASP A 250 30.88 -35.95 9.55
CA ASP A 250 31.55 -37.10 10.16
C ASP A 250 33.07 -36.96 10.01
N ILE A 251 33.83 -37.75 10.76
CA ILE A 251 35.29 -37.78 10.69
C ILE A 251 35.77 -38.91 9.76
N SER A 252 35.10 -40.05 9.80
CA SER A 252 35.46 -41.23 9.00
C SER A 252 34.47 -41.42 7.87
N PHE A 253 34.88 -41.21 6.63
CA PHE A 253 34.08 -41.47 5.42
C PHE A 253 34.99 -41.73 4.23
N ASN A 254 34.42 -42.07 3.07
CA ASN A 254 35.22 -42.45 1.90
C ASN A 254 35.94 -41.25 1.27
N ARG A 255 37.20 -41.44 0.90
CA ARG A 255 38.05 -40.49 0.17
C ARG A 255 38.88 -41.26 -0.85
N GLY A 256 38.82 -40.88 -2.12
CA GLY A 256 39.48 -41.60 -3.20
C GLY A 256 39.02 -43.07 -3.33
N GLY A 257 37.75 -43.35 -3.02
CA GLY A 257 37.16 -44.69 -3.07
C GLY A 257 37.51 -45.62 -1.89
N ALA A 258 38.31 -45.17 -0.92
CA ALA A 258 38.67 -45.94 0.26
C ALA A 258 38.23 -45.25 1.56
N ARG A 259 37.96 -46.03 2.62
CA ARG A 259 37.60 -45.47 3.93
C ARG A 259 38.80 -44.74 4.54
N ASP A 260 38.65 -43.44 4.79
CA ASP A 260 39.66 -42.61 5.46
C ASP A 260 39.12 -42.17 6.83
N THR A 261 39.80 -42.60 7.89
CA THR A 261 39.42 -42.31 9.28
C THR A 261 39.67 -40.85 9.70
N GLU A 262 40.33 -40.06 8.87
CA GLU A 262 40.61 -38.63 9.08
C GLU A 262 40.10 -37.74 7.93
N ALA A 263 39.21 -38.26 7.08
CA ALA A 263 38.65 -37.53 5.94
C ALA A 263 37.99 -36.21 6.36
N GLY A 264 37.15 -36.24 7.40
CA GLY A 264 36.46 -35.05 7.92
C GLY A 264 37.41 -34.04 8.57
N ILE A 265 38.48 -34.53 9.20
CA ILE A 265 39.54 -33.68 9.75
C ILE A 265 40.26 -32.95 8.62
N SER A 266 40.60 -33.66 7.55
CA SER A 266 41.22 -33.10 6.35
C SER A 266 40.33 -32.06 5.68
N LEU A 267 39.02 -32.32 5.59
CA LEU A 267 38.03 -31.39 5.04
C LEU A 267 37.96 -30.09 5.87
N VAL A 268 37.85 -30.23 7.19
CA VAL A 268 37.81 -29.09 8.13
C VAL A 268 39.09 -28.26 8.06
N MET A 269 40.27 -28.89 7.97
CA MET A 269 41.53 -28.17 7.80
C MET A 269 41.55 -27.38 6.49
N HIS A 270 41.10 -27.98 5.38
CA HIS A 270 41.00 -27.29 4.09
C HIS A 270 40.11 -26.05 4.20
N ILE A 271 38.91 -26.21 4.78
CA ILE A 271 37.96 -25.09 4.95
C ILE A 271 38.54 -24.00 5.85
N LYS A 272 39.22 -24.35 6.95
CA LYS A 272 39.83 -23.36 7.86
C LYS A 272 40.96 -22.56 7.26
N ASN A 273 41.73 -23.17 6.34
CA ASN A 273 42.80 -22.47 5.63
C ASN A 273 42.25 -21.39 4.69
N VAL A 274 41.05 -21.60 4.13
CA VAL A 274 40.38 -20.64 3.25
C VAL A 274 39.53 -19.63 4.05
N SER A 275 38.79 -20.11 5.05
CA SER A 275 37.89 -19.29 5.88
C SER A 275 37.99 -19.66 7.36
N LYS A 276 38.65 -18.78 8.13
CA LYS A 276 38.91 -18.97 9.55
C LYS A 276 37.65 -18.98 10.43
N TYR A 277 36.57 -18.34 9.98
CA TYR A 277 35.36 -18.07 10.78
C TYR A 277 34.12 -18.84 10.30
N THR A 278 34.28 -19.84 9.43
CA THR A 278 33.17 -20.71 9.06
C THR A 278 32.82 -21.61 10.25
N PRO A 279 31.53 -21.68 10.66
CA PRO A 279 31.05 -22.66 11.62
C PRO A 279 31.26 -24.09 11.13
N LEU A 280 31.98 -24.90 11.92
CA LEU A 280 32.31 -26.28 11.59
C LEU A 280 32.00 -27.19 12.79
N LEU A 281 31.29 -28.28 12.53
CA LEU A 281 30.92 -29.30 13.50
C LEU A 281 31.45 -30.65 13.04
N LEU A 282 32.31 -31.26 13.84
CA LEU A 282 32.72 -32.64 13.68
C LEU A 282 31.86 -33.55 14.55
N GLN A 283 31.53 -34.71 14.03
CA GLN A 283 30.91 -35.79 14.80
C GLN A 283 31.71 -37.08 14.62
N SER A 284 31.72 -37.94 15.63
CA SER A 284 32.46 -39.21 15.60
C SER A 284 31.97 -40.15 16.70
N SER A 285 32.00 -41.45 16.43
CA SER A 285 31.79 -42.50 17.45
C SER A 285 33.03 -42.78 18.29
N ASN A 286 34.22 -42.28 17.88
CA ASN A 286 35.44 -42.34 18.69
C ASN A 286 35.60 -41.04 19.52
N PRO A 287 35.55 -41.10 20.87
CA PRO A 287 35.70 -39.93 21.74
C PRO A 287 37.08 -39.26 21.70
N GLU A 288 38.14 -39.99 21.32
CA GLU A 288 39.51 -39.45 21.25
C GLU A 288 39.63 -38.31 20.23
N ASN A 289 38.79 -38.34 19.19
CA ASN A 289 38.73 -37.29 18.18
C ASN A 289 38.27 -35.93 18.76
N ARG A 290 37.68 -35.89 19.96
CA ARG A 290 37.37 -34.64 20.67
C ARG A 290 38.63 -33.80 20.90
N ALA A 291 39.76 -34.43 21.21
CA ALA A 291 41.03 -33.72 21.40
C ALA A 291 41.49 -33.06 20.10
N LYS A 292 41.39 -33.77 18.97
CA LYS A 292 41.72 -33.25 17.63
C LYS A 292 40.82 -32.06 17.24
N ALA A 293 39.52 -32.19 17.46
CA ALA A 293 38.55 -31.10 17.23
C ALA A 293 38.84 -29.85 18.09
N LYS A 294 39.25 -30.04 19.35
CA LYS A 294 39.64 -28.94 20.25
C LYS A 294 40.87 -28.20 19.76
N VAL A 295 41.89 -28.91 19.27
CA VAL A 295 43.09 -28.31 18.66
C VAL A 295 42.72 -27.49 17.43
N LEU A 296 41.84 -28.04 16.59
CA LEU A 296 41.32 -27.34 15.41
C LEU A 296 40.37 -26.20 15.75
N ARG A 297 39.91 -26.06 17.00
CA ARG A 297 38.90 -25.09 17.45
C ARG A 297 37.60 -25.21 16.64
N VAL A 298 37.06 -26.42 16.54
CA VAL A 298 35.77 -26.73 15.91
C VAL A 298 34.84 -27.41 16.89
N GLY A 299 33.53 -27.37 16.62
CA GLY A 299 32.54 -28.10 17.43
C GLY A 299 32.77 -29.61 17.34
N PHE A 300 32.46 -30.33 18.40
CA PHE A 300 32.54 -31.80 18.43
C PHE A 300 31.32 -32.39 19.12
N ILE A 301 30.67 -33.37 18.47
CA ILE A 301 29.60 -34.17 19.07
C ILE A 301 29.97 -35.66 19.01
N ASP A 302 29.73 -36.35 20.10
CA ASP A 302 29.91 -37.80 20.18
C ASP A 302 28.64 -38.52 19.70
N LYS A 303 28.78 -39.37 18.67
CA LYS A 303 27.67 -40.16 18.10
C LYS A 303 27.07 -41.15 19.11
N ASN A 304 27.81 -41.53 20.16
CA ASN A 304 27.33 -42.40 21.24
C ASN A 304 26.66 -41.63 22.39
N SER A 305 26.62 -40.29 22.32
CA SER A 305 26.00 -39.47 23.34
C SER A 305 24.49 -39.70 23.41
N LYS A 306 23.95 -39.86 24.63
CA LYS A 306 22.50 -39.88 24.87
C LYS A 306 21.82 -38.55 24.50
N THR A 307 22.59 -37.46 24.39
CA THR A 307 22.10 -36.12 24.04
C THR A 307 22.43 -35.69 22.60
N LEU A 308 22.89 -36.61 21.74
CA LEU A 308 23.31 -36.33 20.35
C LEU A 308 22.39 -35.35 19.61
N MET A 309 21.08 -35.63 19.55
CA MET A 309 20.10 -34.79 18.85
C MET A 309 19.95 -33.40 19.48
N ARG A 310 20.02 -33.33 20.81
CA ARG A 310 19.94 -32.07 21.54
C ARG A 310 21.18 -31.21 21.30
N ASP A 311 22.36 -31.83 21.38
CA ASP A 311 23.65 -31.15 21.19
C ASP A 311 23.77 -30.61 19.75
N LEU A 312 23.31 -31.40 18.76
CA LEU A 312 23.26 -30.98 17.36
C LEU A 312 22.33 -29.78 17.17
N ARG A 313 21.14 -29.83 17.79
CA ARG A 313 20.17 -28.72 17.76
C ARG A 313 20.74 -27.45 18.40
N GLU A 314 21.38 -27.56 19.57
CA GLU A 314 21.98 -26.43 20.27
C GLU A 314 23.13 -25.81 19.45
N PHE A 315 23.98 -26.64 18.83
CA PHE A 315 25.03 -26.15 17.96
C PHE A 315 24.51 -25.40 16.73
N ILE A 316 23.51 -25.96 16.03
CA ILE A 316 22.91 -25.31 14.86
C ILE A 316 22.30 -23.97 15.26
N ILE A 317 21.53 -23.94 16.36
CA ILE A 317 20.95 -22.71 16.88
C ILE A 317 22.04 -21.67 17.14
N GLU A 318 23.06 -22.03 17.91
CA GLU A 318 24.07 -21.06 18.34
C GLU A 318 25.00 -20.59 17.21
N TYR A 319 25.49 -21.49 16.35
CA TYR A 319 26.60 -21.20 15.44
C TYR A 319 26.18 -20.95 13.99
N PHE A 320 25.03 -21.46 13.54
CA PHE A 320 24.52 -21.19 12.18
C PHE A 320 23.62 -19.94 12.14
N ALA A 321 23.67 -19.12 13.19
CA ALA A 321 22.93 -17.87 13.36
C ALA A 321 21.40 -18.02 13.33
N PHE A 322 20.92 -19.19 13.75
CA PHE A 322 19.50 -19.46 14.02
C PHE A 322 19.13 -18.95 15.43
N GLY A 323 17.87 -18.58 15.67
CA GLY A 323 17.44 -17.96 16.94
C GLY A 323 18.00 -16.55 17.18
N ASP A 324 17.78 -15.99 18.36
CA ASP A 324 18.11 -14.60 18.72
C ASP A 324 19.60 -14.26 18.48
N PHE A 325 19.88 -13.03 18.07
CA PHE A 325 21.27 -12.55 18.02
C PHE A 325 21.79 -12.32 19.44
N LEU A 326 22.87 -13.03 19.79
CA LEU A 326 23.52 -12.91 21.08
C LEU A 326 24.80 -12.09 20.93
N PHE A 327 24.80 -10.89 21.50
CA PHE A 327 26.03 -10.13 21.68
C PHE A 327 26.82 -10.74 22.82
N LYS A 328 28.07 -11.12 22.55
CA LYS A 328 28.97 -11.77 23.51
C LYS A 328 30.18 -10.92 23.79
N ASP A 329 30.66 -11.02 25.01
CA ASP A 329 31.95 -10.49 25.39
C ASP A 329 33.09 -11.39 24.87
N PRO A 330 34.08 -10.86 24.14
CA PRO A 330 35.17 -11.68 23.61
C PRO A 330 36.07 -12.30 24.70
N GLU A 331 36.13 -11.75 25.91
CA GLU A 331 36.99 -12.24 27.00
C GLU A 331 36.26 -13.21 27.91
N THR A 332 35.06 -12.84 28.39
CA THR A 332 34.30 -13.66 29.35
C THR A 332 33.35 -14.65 28.67
N ASN A 333 33.09 -14.48 27.37
CA ASN A 333 32.08 -15.24 26.60
C ASN A 333 30.65 -15.11 27.16
N GLU A 334 30.40 -14.12 28.04
CA GLU A 334 29.09 -13.84 28.60
C GLU A 334 28.21 -13.07 27.61
N ILE A 335 26.89 -13.25 27.72
CA ILE A 335 25.92 -12.56 26.88
C ILE A 335 25.70 -11.15 27.44
N VAL A 336 26.09 -10.12 26.69
CA VAL A 336 25.91 -8.71 27.05
C VAL A 336 24.59 -8.14 26.57
N ALA A 337 24.06 -8.64 25.44
CA ALA A 337 22.74 -8.24 24.94
C ALA A 337 22.13 -9.34 24.06
N ARG A 338 20.81 -9.32 23.92
CA ARG A 338 20.04 -10.25 23.08
C ARG A 338 19.09 -9.45 22.19
N ALA A 339 19.08 -9.73 20.90
CA ALA A 339 18.16 -9.14 19.94
C ALA A 339 17.37 -10.24 19.20
N LYS A 340 16.03 -10.21 19.31
CA LYS A 340 15.16 -11.25 18.71
C LYS A 340 14.86 -10.96 17.24
N ASN A 341 14.75 -9.69 16.89
CA ASN A 341 14.30 -9.20 15.59
C ASN A 341 15.09 -7.96 15.13
N LEU A 342 14.73 -7.35 13.99
CA LEU A 342 15.47 -6.20 13.47
C LEU A 342 15.32 -4.97 14.37
N LYS A 343 14.13 -4.76 14.93
CA LYS A 343 13.85 -3.68 15.88
C LYS A 343 14.75 -3.77 17.12
N ASP A 344 14.80 -4.95 17.75
CA ASP A 344 15.68 -5.18 18.90
C ASP A 344 17.15 -4.97 18.53
N LEU A 345 17.58 -5.42 17.34
CA LEU A 345 18.96 -5.23 16.90
C LEU A 345 19.29 -3.74 16.74
N GLN A 346 18.37 -2.97 16.17
CA GLN A 346 18.46 -1.53 15.99
C GLN A 346 18.57 -0.81 17.36
N GLU A 347 17.72 -1.15 18.32
CA GLU A 347 17.73 -0.53 19.66
C GLU A 347 18.97 -0.94 20.49
N LYS A 348 19.35 -2.22 20.44
CA LYS A 348 20.45 -2.76 21.26
C LYS A 348 21.82 -2.35 20.77
N ILE A 349 21.99 -1.93 19.51
CA ILE A 349 23.32 -1.58 18.97
C ILE A 349 24.02 -0.47 19.77
N TYR A 350 23.25 0.47 20.33
CA TYR A 350 23.77 1.54 21.18
C TYR A 350 24.10 1.10 22.61
N GLN A 351 23.48 0.01 23.07
CA GLN A 351 23.67 -0.52 24.44
C GLN A 351 24.87 -1.48 24.52
N VAL A 352 25.37 -1.96 23.38
CA VAL A 352 26.43 -2.97 23.31
C VAL A 352 27.82 -2.34 23.52
N PRO A 353 28.67 -2.94 24.38
CA PRO A 353 30.06 -2.51 24.56
C PRO A 353 30.87 -2.53 23.26
N GLU A 354 31.76 -1.56 23.10
CA GLU A 354 32.60 -1.39 21.89
C GLU A 354 33.40 -2.66 21.54
N ARG A 355 33.98 -3.33 22.54
CA ARG A 355 34.73 -4.58 22.33
C ARG A 355 33.88 -5.71 21.74
N SER A 356 32.62 -5.80 22.17
CA SER A 356 31.67 -6.80 21.67
C SER A 356 31.26 -6.45 20.24
N LEU A 357 30.94 -5.17 19.97
CA LEU A 357 30.59 -4.71 18.63
C LEU A 357 31.69 -5.04 17.60
N HIS A 358 32.94 -4.69 17.89
CA HIS A 358 34.09 -5.02 17.05
C HIS A 358 34.27 -6.53 16.86
N TYR A 359 34.08 -7.32 17.91
CA TYR A 359 34.17 -8.78 17.84
C TYR A 359 33.16 -9.37 16.84
N HIS A 360 31.92 -8.88 16.85
CA HIS A 360 30.85 -9.36 15.97
C HIS A 360 30.99 -8.87 14.53
N ILE A 361 31.49 -7.65 14.30
CA ILE A 361 31.73 -7.11 12.95
C ILE A 361 32.91 -7.84 12.28
N LYS A 362 34.06 -7.97 12.98
CA LYS A 362 35.24 -8.66 12.42
C LYS A 362 34.99 -10.12 12.03
N ARG A 363 33.95 -10.76 12.60
CA ARG A 363 33.58 -12.16 12.34
C ARG A 363 32.36 -12.32 11.44
N ASP A 364 31.83 -11.21 10.92
CA ASP A 364 30.66 -11.17 10.05
C ASP A 364 29.40 -11.78 10.69
N HIS A 365 29.29 -11.70 12.03
CA HIS A 365 28.17 -12.32 12.75
C HIS A 365 26.83 -11.66 12.40
N ILE A 366 26.82 -10.33 12.26
CA ILE A 366 25.60 -9.57 11.95
C ILE A 366 25.10 -9.91 10.53
N SER A 367 25.98 -9.88 9.51
CA SER A 367 25.56 -10.24 8.14
C SER A 367 25.07 -11.68 8.06
N LYS A 368 25.76 -12.64 8.69
CA LYS A 368 25.32 -14.05 8.74
C LYS A 368 23.93 -14.19 9.36
N TRP A 369 23.69 -13.50 10.48
CA TRP A 369 22.39 -13.51 11.15
C TRP A 369 21.27 -12.95 10.27
N LEU A 370 21.55 -11.90 9.50
CA LEU A 370 20.62 -11.32 8.53
C LEU A 370 20.39 -12.24 7.31
N ARG A 371 21.45 -12.87 6.77
CA ARG A 371 21.36 -13.83 5.66
C ARG A 371 20.55 -15.08 6.02
N ALA A 372 20.73 -15.60 7.24
CA ALA A 372 19.94 -16.71 7.76
C ALA A 372 18.42 -16.40 7.84
N ARG A 373 18.03 -15.12 7.72
CA ARG A 373 16.65 -14.61 7.75
C ARG A 373 16.17 -14.07 6.40
N ALA A 374 16.93 -14.33 5.33
CA ALA A 374 16.65 -13.81 4.00
C ALA A 374 16.60 -12.26 3.92
N LEU A 375 17.38 -11.57 4.75
CA LEU A 375 17.56 -10.11 4.69
C LEU A 375 18.78 -9.77 3.83
N PHE A 376 18.84 -10.33 2.61
CA PHE A 376 20.03 -10.31 1.75
C PHE A 376 20.53 -8.91 1.37
N PRO A 377 19.67 -7.92 1.04
CA PRO A 377 20.15 -6.58 0.68
C PRO A 377 20.87 -5.90 1.85
N LEU A 378 20.25 -5.91 3.04
CA LEU A 378 20.84 -5.35 4.25
C LEU A 378 22.11 -6.11 4.64
N ALA A 379 22.09 -7.44 4.58
CA ALA A 379 23.26 -8.24 4.91
C ALA A 379 24.43 -8.00 3.95
N SER A 380 24.16 -7.78 2.67
CA SER A 380 25.18 -7.49 1.66
C SER A 380 25.79 -6.12 1.87
N LEU A 381 24.98 -5.10 2.19
CA LEU A 381 25.47 -3.78 2.60
C LEU A 381 26.37 -3.89 3.84
N LEU A 382 25.94 -4.62 4.87
CA LEU A 382 26.75 -4.75 6.09
C LEU A 382 28.03 -5.59 5.92
N LYS A 383 28.09 -6.44 4.91
CA LYS A 383 29.27 -7.26 4.61
C LYS A 383 30.37 -6.49 3.88
N GLN A 384 30.02 -5.40 3.19
CA GLN A 384 30.97 -4.64 2.36
C GLN A 384 31.94 -3.80 3.19
N PHE A 385 31.62 -3.52 4.45
CA PHE A 385 32.47 -2.70 5.31
C PHE A 385 33.15 -3.51 6.40
N THR A 386 34.24 -2.94 6.90
CA THR A 386 35.05 -3.43 8.00
C THR A 386 35.13 -2.35 9.08
N THR A 387 35.71 -2.70 10.22
CA THR A 387 35.93 -1.73 11.31
C THR A 387 36.92 -0.64 10.94
N GLU A 388 37.69 -0.80 9.86
CA GLU A 388 38.71 0.15 9.39
C GLU A 388 38.13 1.26 8.51
N ASP A 389 36.90 1.10 8.03
CA ASP A 389 36.22 2.08 7.17
C ASP A 389 35.61 3.27 7.96
N PHE A 390 35.68 3.22 9.29
CA PHE A 390 35.06 4.19 10.20
C PHE A 390 36.09 4.75 11.20
N GLU A 391 35.91 6.01 11.60
CA GLU A 391 36.86 6.67 12.51
C GLU A 391 36.66 6.22 13.97
N ASN A 392 35.43 5.87 14.34
CA ASN A 392 35.09 5.47 15.70
C ASN A 392 33.87 4.53 15.74
N SER A 393 33.68 3.87 16.89
CA SER A 393 32.56 2.96 17.12
C SER A 393 31.18 3.62 17.09
N GLN A 394 31.09 4.93 17.29
CA GLN A 394 29.82 5.64 17.26
C GLN A 394 29.31 5.78 15.82
N GLU A 395 30.19 6.05 14.86
CA GLU A 395 29.87 6.04 13.43
C GLU A 395 29.38 4.67 12.97
N ILE A 396 30.01 3.59 13.45
CA ILE A 396 29.59 2.21 13.15
C ILE A 396 28.16 1.97 13.67
N ARG A 397 27.87 2.36 14.93
CA ARG A 397 26.54 2.21 15.52
C ARG A 397 25.50 2.97 14.72
N GLN A 398 25.78 4.23 14.39
CA GLN A 398 24.88 5.07 13.60
C GLN A 398 24.67 4.51 12.19
N PHE A 399 25.72 4.03 11.55
CA PHE A 399 25.62 3.40 10.24
C PHE A 399 24.70 2.17 10.26
N ILE A 400 24.91 1.25 11.21
CA ILE A 400 24.07 0.05 11.35
C ILE A 400 22.63 0.44 11.69
N PHE A 401 22.44 1.39 12.62
CA PHE A 401 21.12 1.88 13.02
C PHE A 401 20.35 2.44 11.82
N ASP A 402 20.95 3.37 11.09
CA ASP A 402 20.31 4.02 9.96
C ASP A 402 20.10 3.06 8.78
N ALA A 403 21.02 2.12 8.55
CA ALA A 403 20.86 1.10 7.51
C ALA A 403 19.66 0.19 7.81
N ILE A 404 19.47 -0.21 9.08
CA ILE A 404 18.30 -0.96 9.51
C ILE A 404 17.04 -0.09 9.39
N ALA A 405 17.07 1.16 9.87
CA ALA A 405 15.93 2.09 9.79
C ALA A 405 15.47 2.29 8.34
N ASN A 406 16.39 2.62 7.43
CA ASN A 406 16.09 2.80 6.00
C ASN A 406 15.58 1.52 5.35
N PHE A 407 16.12 0.36 5.73
CA PHE A 407 15.62 -0.93 5.24
C PHE A 407 14.17 -1.16 5.68
N ARG A 408 13.85 -0.88 6.94
CA ARG A 408 12.49 -1.03 7.51
C ARG A 408 11.51 -0.06 6.85
N ILE A 409 11.88 1.22 6.70
CA ILE A 409 11.08 2.24 6.00
C ILE A 409 10.81 1.82 4.55
N THR A 410 11.85 1.41 3.81
CA THR A 410 11.71 0.99 2.40
C THR A 410 10.80 -0.25 2.26
N LYS A 411 10.85 -1.15 3.25
CA LYS A 411 10.00 -2.36 3.26
C LYS A 411 8.56 -2.07 3.67
N ALA A 412 8.33 -1.16 4.61
CA ALA A 412 7.00 -0.75 5.04
C ALA A 412 6.22 -0.01 3.94
N ARG A 413 6.92 0.57 2.96
CA ARG A 413 6.29 1.26 1.82
C ARG A 413 5.77 0.34 0.73
N GLY A 414 4.71 0.79 0.08
CA GLY A 414 4.01 0.15 -1.02
C GLY A 414 3.26 -1.12 -0.61
N VAL A 415 3.11 -1.38 0.69
CA VAL A 415 2.46 -2.58 1.23
C VAL A 415 1.55 -2.17 2.37
N ILE A 416 0.32 -2.68 2.34
CA ILE A 416 -0.59 -2.58 3.48
C ILE A 416 -0.26 -3.71 4.45
N SER A 417 0.43 -3.38 5.53
CA SER A 417 0.72 -4.34 6.60
C SER A 417 -0.50 -4.54 7.49
N GLU A 418 -0.68 -5.76 7.97
CA GLU A 418 -1.64 -6.02 9.05
C GLU A 418 -1.12 -5.40 10.35
N PHE A 419 -2.00 -4.71 11.07
CA PHE A 419 -1.68 -4.11 12.35
C PHE A 419 -1.43 -5.21 13.38
N ASN A 420 -0.27 -5.15 14.04
CA ASN A 420 0.05 -6.04 15.15
C ASN A 420 0.72 -5.24 16.26
N ARG A 421 0.08 -5.22 17.44
CA ARG A 421 0.47 -4.45 18.62
C ARG A 421 1.93 -4.66 19.06
N GLU A 422 2.46 -5.88 18.92
CA GLU A 422 3.83 -6.20 19.35
C GLU A 422 4.88 -5.65 18.39
N SER A 423 4.52 -5.49 17.12
CA SER A 423 5.44 -5.10 16.04
C SER A 423 5.24 -3.68 15.51
N PHE A 424 4.13 -3.04 15.87
CA PHE A 424 3.78 -1.71 15.40
C PHE A 424 4.74 -0.67 16.00
N ASP A 425 5.30 0.17 15.13
CA ASP A 425 6.32 1.15 15.51
C ASP A 425 6.34 2.35 14.57
N GLU A 426 7.18 3.35 14.86
CA GLU A 426 7.20 4.64 14.17
C GLU A 426 7.45 4.59 12.64
N TYR A 427 7.90 3.47 12.08
CA TYR A 427 8.24 3.34 10.66
C TYR A 427 7.07 2.86 9.78
N PHE A 428 5.88 2.61 10.35
CA PHE A 428 4.70 2.28 9.54
C PHE A 428 4.33 3.45 8.61
N THR A 429 3.92 3.11 7.39
CA THR A 429 3.36 4.09 6.45
C THR A 429 1.85 3.90 6.34
N ILE A 430 1.41 2.68 6.02
CA ILE A 430 0.00 2.30 6.02
C ILE A 430 -0.21 0.94 6.70
N SER A 431 -1.19 0.85 7.60
CA SER A 431 -1.54 -0.40 8.30
C SER A 431 -3.05 -0.62 8.32
N ARG A 432 -3.49 -1.88 8.37
CA ARG A 432 -4.91 -2.25 8.45
C ARG A 432 -5.24 -2.99 9.74
N ILE A 433 -6.40 -2.71 10.33
CA ILE A 433 -7.02 -3.43 11.45
C ILE A 433 -8.26 -4.12 10.90
N GLY A 434 -8.39 -5.43 11.14
CA GLY A 434 -9.46 -6.24 10.58
C GLY A 434 -9.11 -6.90 9.25
N GLU A 435 -9.95 -7.85 8.85
CA GLU A 435 -9.77 -8.65 7.62
C GLU A 435 -10.65 -8.17 6.45
N GLY A 436 -11.59 -7.26 6.74
CA GLY A 436 -12.51 -6.69 5.75
C GLY A 436 -11.84 -5.77 4.74
N SER A 437 -12.67 -5.17 3.88
CA SER A 437 -12.19 -4.20 2.91
C SER A 437 -11.72 -2.92 3.62
N ILE A 438 -10.73 -2.26 3.04
CA ILE A 438 -10.19 -0.98 3.53
C ILE A 438 -10.90 0.25 2.93
N GLY A 439 -11.83 0.01 2.00
CA GLY A 439 -12.53 1.08 1.27
C GLY A 439 -11.70 1.80 0.21
N GLY A 440 -12.34 2.72 -0.50
CA GLY A 440 -11.81 3.51 -1.63
C GLY A 440 -10.60 4.35 -1.33
N LYS A 441 -10.74 5.26 -0.38
CA LYS A 441 -9.68 6.23 -0.01
C LYS A 441 -8.40 5.52 0.41
N ALA A 442 -8.54 4.49 1.23
CA ALA A 442 -7.40 3.69 1.67
C ALA A 442 -6.70 2.97 0.52
N ARG A 443 -7.45 2.41 -0.45
CA ARG A 443 -6.89 1.79 -1.66
C ARG A 443 -6.14 2.82 -2.50
N GLY A 444 -6.69 4.02 -2.68
CA GLY A 444 -6.02 5.13 -3.36
C GLY A 444 -4.72 5.55 -2.67
N LEU A 445 -4.73 5.68 -1.34
CA LEU A 445 -3.54 5.98 -0.55
C LEU A 445 -2.47 4.88 -0.65
N ALA A 446 -2.86 3.61 -0.57
CA ALA A 446 -1.95 2.49 -0.75
C ALA A 446 -1.35 2.46 -2.16
N PHE A 447 -2.15 2.81 -3.17
CA PHE A 447 -1.68 2.96 -4.54
C PHE A 447 -0.65 4.09 -4.68
N LEU A 448 -0.90 5.25 -4.05
CA LEU A 448 0.07 6.36 -4.02
C LEU A 448 1.39 5.95 -3.37
N ASP A 449 1.35 5.26 -2.23
CA ASP A 449 2.56 4.78 -1.55
C ASP A 449 3.35 3.79 -2.42
N SER A 450 2.64 2.89 -3.13
CA SER A 450 3.24 1.99 -4.10
C SER A 450 3.85 2.73 -5.30
N LEU A 451 3.17 3.76 -5.80
CA LEU A 451 3.63 4.62 -6.90
C LEU A 451 4.90 5.37 -6.51
N ILE A 452 4.96 5.95 -5.31
CA ILE A 452 6.15 6.62 -4.77
C ILE A 452 7.32 5.65 -4.69
N LYS A 453 7.09 4.43 -4.18
CA LYS A 453 8.12 3.41 -4.03
C LYS A 453 8.65 2.91 -5.38
N ARG A 454 7.78 2.51 -6.31
CA ARG A 454 8.15 1.96 -7.63
C ARG A 454 8.90 2.96 -8.51
N ASN A 455 8.58 4.25 -8.38
CA ASN A 455 9.18 5.32 -9.18
C ASN A 455 10.29 6.08 -8.44
N HIS A 456 10.72 5.60 -7.26
CA HIS A 456 11.77 6.21 -6.44
C HIS A 456 11.55 7.71 -6.12
N LEU A 457 10.29 8.14 -5.97
CA LEU A 457 9.95 9.56 -5.81
C LEU A 457 10.33 10.14 -4.45
N TYR A 458 10.52 9.28 -3.44
CA TYR A 458 10.67 9.70 -2.05
C TYR A 458 11.75 10.76 -1.80
N ASN A 459 12.91 10.59 -2.45
CA ASN A 459 14.06 11.49 -2.39
C ASN A 459 14.49 11.95 -3.80
N TYR A 460 13.56 11.98 -4.75
CA TYR A 460 13.86 12.32 -6.14
C TYR A 460 14.20 13.81 -6.31
N PHE A 461 13.53 14.68 -5.55
CA PHE A 461 13.71 16.13 -5.58
C PHE A 461 14.64 16.57 -4.46
N GLU A 462 15.57 17.48 -4.77
CA GLU A 462 16.48 18.03 -3.76
C GLU A 462 15.70 18.75 -2.64
N ASN A 463 16.12 18.53 -1.39
CA ASN A 463 15.53 19.12 -0.18
C ASN A 463 14.00 18.92 -0.03
N THR A 464 13.44 17.91 -0.70
CA THR A 464 12.00 17.65 -0.71
C THR A 464 11.71 16.18 -0.44
N LEU A 465 10.80 15.93 0.49
CA LEU A 465 10.33 14.61 0.85
C LEU A 465 8.93 14.36 0.28
N VAL A 466 8.81 13.50 -0.73
CA VAL A 466 7.51 13.13 -1.31
C VAL A 466 6.99 11.87 -0.60
N THR A 467 5.92 12.01 0.18
CA THR A 467 5.39 10.91 1.01
C THR A 467 3.86 10.92 1.07
N ILE A 468 3.28 9.91 1.70
CA ILE A 468 1.92 9.97 2.25
C ILE A 468 1.99 10.15 3.77
N PRO A 469 0.96 10.73 4.43
CA PRO A 469 0.88 10.75 5.88
C PRO A 469 0.71 9.35 6.47
N LYS A 470 1.17 9.17 7.71
CA LYS A 470 1.03 7.90 8.43
C LYS A 470 -0.45 7.57 8.58
N THR A 471 -0.84 6.38 8.12
CA THR A 471 -2.25 6.00 7.97
C THR A 471 -2.53 4.63 8.60
N VAL A 472 -3.58 4.55 9.41
CA VAL A 472 -4.14 3.28 9.90
C VAL A 472 -5.58 3.17 9.43
N VAL A 473 -5.95 2.02 8.88
CA VAL A 473 -7.27 1.78 8.31
C VAL A 473 -8.01 0.73 9.13
N ILE A 474 -9.23 1.04 9.52
CA ILE A 474 -10.16 0.15 10.21
C ILE A 474 -11.05 -0.46 9.14
N GLY A 475 -10.98 -1.79 8.98
CA GLY A 475 -11.69 -2.53 7.93
C GLY A 475 -13.20 -2.54 8.12
N THR A 476 -13.92 -2.82 7.03
CA THR A 476 -15.39 -2.89 7.02
C THR A 476 -15.96 -4.00 7.92
N ASP A 477 -15.19 -5.04 8.23
CA ASP A 477 -15.63 -6.10 9.15
C ASP A 477 -15.93 -5.57 10.56
N LEU A 478 -15.15 -4.58 11.02
CA LEU A 478 -15.38 -3.91 12.30
C LEU A 478 -16.58 -2.96 12.27
N PHE A 479 -16.96 -2.48 11.09
CA PHE A 479 -18.20 -1.72 10.92
C PHE A 479 -19.41 -2.64 11.04
N ASP A 480 -19.39 -3.80 10.37
CA ASP A 480 -20.45 -4.80 10.46
C ASP A 480 -20.64 -5.27 11.92
N GLU A 481 -19.53 -5.66 12.59
CA GLU A 481 -19.54 -6.05 14.01
C GLU A 481 -20.13 -4.96 14.90
N PHE A 482 -19.74 -3.69 14.68
CA PHE A 482 -20.28 -2.56 15.43
C PHE A 482 -21.78 -2.34 15.20
N MET A 483 -22.25 -2.48 13.96
CA MET A 483 -23.66 -2.27 13.61
C MET A 483 -24.55 -3.39 14.18
N GLU A 484 -24.10 -4.63 14.11
CA GLU A 484 -24.81 -5.82 14.60
C GLU A 484 -24.88 -5.87 16.14
N GLU A 485 -23.75 -5.73 16.84
CA GLU A 485 -23.70 -5.79 18.31
C GLU A 485 -24.59 -4.73 18.98
N ASN A 486 -24.75 -3.58 18.32
CA ASN A 486 -25.52 -2.45 18.83
C ASN A 486 -26.93 -2.34 18.23
N ASN A 487 -27.34 -3.24 17.33
CA ASN A 487 -28.64 -3.23 16.64
C ASN A 487 -28.98 -1.88 15.96
N LEU A 488 -27.98 -1.24 15.32
CA LEU A 488 -28.10 0.13 14.84
C LEU A 488 -28.88 0.27 13.52
N TYR A 489 -28.99 -0.79 12.72
CA TYR A 489 -29.67 -0.75 11.40
C TYR A 489 -31.10 -0.19 11.46
N LYS A 490 -31.86 -0.51 12.52
CA LYS A 490 -33.24 -0.02 12.70
C LYS A 490 -33.32 1.50 12.82
N ILE A 491 -32.31 2.13 13.42
CA ILE A 491 -32.24 3.58 13.59
C ILE A 491 -31.63 4.21 12.33
N ALA A 492 -30.57 3.59 11.80
CA ALA A 492 -29.82 4.07 10.66
C ALA A 492 -30.66 4.15 9.37
N LEU A 493 -31.45 3.11 9.07
CA LEU A 493 -32.28 3.00 7.86
C LEU A 493 -33.65 3.71 7.97
N SER A 494 -33.94 4.36 9.10
CA SER A 494 -35.22 5.08 9.26
C SER A 494 -35.18 6.42 8.51
N ASP A 495 -36.21 6.70 7.71
CA ASP A 495 -36.38 8.00 7.04
C ASP A 495 -36.96 9.09 7.97
N ASN A 496 -37.45 8.71 9.15
CA ASN A 496 -38.12 9.62 10.09
C ASN A 496 -37.17 10.21 11.16
N ARG A 497 -35.86 10.04 11.01
CA ARG A 497 -34.86 10.43 12.01
C ARG A 497 -33.95 11.52 11.46
N SER A 498 -33.71 12.53 12.29
CA SER A 498 -32.73 13.57 11.96
C SER A 498 -31.29 13.08 12.12
N ASP A 499 -30.35 13.68 11.40
CA ASP A 499 -28.92 13.35 11.48
C ASP A 499 -28.37 13.48 12.91
N LYS A 500 -28.91 14.42 13.70
CA LYS A 500 -28.56 14.60 15.13
C LYS A 500 -28.98 13.41 15.99
N GLU A 501 -30.17 12.84 15.74
CA GLU A 501 -30.64 11.66 16.46
C GLU A 501 -29.84 10.41 16.10
N ILE A 502 -29.52 10.24 14.81
CA ILE A 502 -28.68 9.15 14.32
C ILE A 502 -27.30 9.25 14.99
N LEU A 503 -26.66 10.42 14.95
CA LEU A 503 -25.36 10.64 15.59
C LEU A 503 -25.41 10.33 17.10
N ALA A 504 -26.44 10.80 17.81
CA ALA A 504 -26.59 10.54 19.23
C ALA A 504 -26.72 9.04 19.57
N ALA A 505 -27.37 8.25 18.72
CA ALA A 505 -27.47 6.79 18.88
C ALA A 505 -26.09 6.13 18.68
N PHE A 506 -25.36 6.50 17.63
CA PHE A 506 -24.03 5.96 17.32
C PHE A 506 -23.00 6.34 18.39
N LEU A 507 -23.06 7.54 18.95
CA LEU A 507 -22.16 7.97 20.03
C LEU A 507 -22.35 7.13 21.31
N LYS A 508 -23.60 6.71 21.62
CA LYS A 508 -23.93 5.87 22.77
C LYS A 508 -23.55 4.39 22.59
N ALA A 509 -23.49 3.90 21.35
CA ALA A 509 -23.12 2.52 21.03
C ALA A 509 -21.71 2.14 21.51
N LYS A 510 -21.44 0.86 21.73
CA LYS A 510 -20.11 0.35 22.16
C LYS A 510 -19.29 -0.07 20.94
N LEU A 511 -18.03 0.36 20.87
CA LEU A 511 -17.07 -0.15 19.87
C LEU A 511 -16.53 -1.52 20.31
N PRO A 512 -16.23 -2.45 19.37
CA PRO A 512 -15.66 -3.76 19.66
C PRO A 512 -14.45 -3.70 20.60
N ASP A 513 -14.36 -4.65 21.53
CA ASP A 513 -13.32 -4.63 22.57
C ASP A 513 -11.91 -4.79 21.99
N ARG A 514 -11.74 -5.63 20.95
CA ARG A 514 -10.46 -5.80 20.23
C ARG A 514 -9.92 -4.48 19.67
N LEU A 515 -10.81 -3.66 19.10
CA LEU A 515 -10.46 -2.37 18.49
C LEU A 515 -10.02 -1.34 19.56
N ASN A 516 -10.64 -1.35 20.74
CA ASN A 516 -10.28 -0.41 21.81
C ASN A 516 -8.82 -0.59 22.26
N GLU A 517 -8.35 -1.82 22.39
CA GLU A 517 -6.97 -2.10 22.75
C GLU A 517 -5.98 -1.71 21.63
N ASP A 518 -6.33 -1.95 20.37
CA ASP A 518 -5.52 -1.53 19.21
C ASP A 518 -5.36 0.00 19.15
N LEU A 519 -6.46 0.73 19.36
CA LEU A 519 -6.47 2.21 19.34
C LEU A 519 -5.57 2.81 20.42
N LEU A 520 -5.49 2.21 21.61
CA LEU A 520 -4.60 2.67 22.67
C LEU A 520 -3.12 2.56 22.26
N THR A 521 -2.72 1.45 21.64
CA THR A 521 -1.37 1.26 21.11
C THR A 521 -1.06 2.30 20.03
N ILE A 522 -2.00 2.55 19.11
CA ILE A 522 -1.80 3.50 18.02
C ILE A 522 -1.63 4.92 18.56
N ILE A 523 -2.50 5.36 19.47
CA ILE A 523 -2.44 6.71 20.06
C ILE A 523 -1.15 6.93 20.85
N SER A 524 -0.58 5.89 21.47
CA SER A 524 0.69 6.00 22.20
C SER A 524 1.91 6.28 21.30
N LEU A 525 1.79 6.05 20.00
CA LEU A 525 2.89 6.18 19.02
C LEU A 525 2.71 7.37 18.07
N ILE A 526 1.61 8.10 18.19
CA ILE A 526 1.30 9.26 17.35
C ILE A 526 1.66 10.54 18.10
N ASP A 527 2.38 11.42 17.41
CA ASP A 527 2.90 12.70 17.89
C ASP A 527 2.24 13.92 17.22
N LYS A 528 1.20 13.70 16.40
CA LYS A 528 0.55 14.71 15.56
C LYS A 528 -0.97 14.59 15.62
N PRO A 529 -1.72 15.65 15.26
CA PRO A 529 -3.17 15.59 15.16
C PRO A 529 -3.63 14.51 14.15
N LEU A 530 -4.86 14.03 14.31
CA LEU A 530 -5.42 12.94 13.52
C LEU A 530 -6.65 13.39 12.73
N ALA A 531 -6.69 13.03 11.45
CA ALA A 531 -7.89 13.07 10.62
C ALA A 531 -8.53 11.69 10.61
N ILE A 532 -9.78 11.60 11.09
CA ILE A 532 -10.60 10.39 11.03
C ILE A 532 -11.56 10.54 9.85
N ARG A 533 -11.25 9.85 8.76
CA ARG A 533 -11.91 9.97 7.46
C ARG A 533 -12.74 8.74 7.16
N SER A 534 -13.90 8.95 6.54
CA SER A 534 -14.67 7.91 5.86
C SER A 534 -13.88 7.29 4.70
N SER A 535 -14.03 5.98 4.49
CA SER A 535 -13.50 5.27 3.32
C SER A 535 -14.53 4.23 2.90
N SER A 536 -15.51 4.67 2.12
CA SER A 536 -16.60 3.83 1.65
C SER A 536 -16.11 2.80 0.62
N LEU A 537 -16.82 1.68 0.45
CA LEU A 537 -16.45 0.66 -0.54
C LEU A 537 -16.46 1.19 -1.97
N LEU A 538 -17.49 1.98 -2.26
CA LEU A 538 -17.74 2.53 -3.58
C LEU A 538 -16.93 3.83 -3.78
N GLU A 539 -16.47 4.47 -2.71
CA GLU A 539 -15.59 5.64 -2.75
C GLU A 539 -14.37 5.38 -3.64
N ASP A 540 -13.97 6.38 -4.44
CA ASP A 540 -12.88 6.30 -5.41
C ASP A 540 -12.95 5.07 -6.37
N SER A 541 -14.14 4.50 -6.60
CA SER A 541 -14.32 3.42 -7.57
C SER A 541 -14.08 3.93 -9.00
N HIS A 542 -13.57 3.05 -9.87
CA HIS A 542 -13.25 3.41 -11.25
C HIS A 542 -14.45 3.87 -12.08
N TYR A 543 -15.66 3.37 -11.78
CA TYR A 543 -16.86 3.61 -12.59
C TYR A 543 -17.83 4.62 -11.97
N GLN A 544 -17.78 4.83 -10.65
CA GLN A 544 -18.63 5.77 -9.91
C GLN A 544 -17.84 6.38 -8.74
N PRO A 545 -16.87 7.28 -8.97
CA PRO A 545 -16.15 7.92 -7.88
C PRO A 545 -17.08 8.89 -7.12
N PHE A 546 -17.16 8.72 -5.80
CA PHE A 546 -17.91 9.57 -4.86
C PHE A 546 -17.04 10.69 -4.31
N ALA A 547 -17.66 11.85 -4.08
CA ALA A 547 -16.96 13.06 -3.68
C ALA A 547 -17.73 13.83 -2.61
N GLY A 548 -17.15 13.96 -1.41
CA GLY A 548 -17.64 14.89 -0.39
C GLY A 548 -18.94 14.55 0.31
N ILE A 549 -19.41 13.30 0.23
CA ILE A 549 -20.68 12.88 0.84
C ILE A 549 -20.52 12.60 2.33
N TYR A 550 -19.38 12.05 2.72
CA TYR A 550 -19.14 11.56 4.06
C TYR A 550 -18.19 12.47 4.85
N ASN A 551 -18.47 12.60 6.14
CA ASN A 551 -17.76 13.53 7.01
C ASN A 551 -16.34 13.09 7.35
N THR A 552 -15.48 14.07 7.63
CA THR A 552 -14.14 13.87 8.21
C THR A 552 -14.04 14.63 9.53
N TYR A 553 -13.61 13.95 10.59
CA TYR A 553 -13.45 14.56 11.91
C TYR A 553 -11.98 14.69 12.28
N MET A 554 -11.57 15.88 12.72
CA MET A 554 -10.20 16.16 13.12
C MET A 554 -10.05 16.11 14.64
N VAL A 555 -9.09 15.34 15.14
CA VAL A 555 -8.78 15.18 16.57
C VAL A 555 -7.44 15.87 16.85
N PRO A 556 -7.38 16.84 17.79
CA PRO A 556 -6.13 17.50 18.15
C PRO A 556 -5.19 16.55 18.90
N PHE A 557 -3.89 16.81 18.78
CA PHE A 557 -2.88 16.13 19.59
C PHE A 557 -2.76 16.81 20.95
N ILE A 558 -2.93 16.05 22.03
CA ILE A 558 -2.85 16.55 23.41
C ILE A 558 -1.66 15.88 24.09
N PRO A 559 -0.54 16.60 24.27
CA PRO A 559 0.65 16.04 24.90
C PRO A 559 0.32 15.46 26.28
N ASN A 560 0.79 14.23 26.54
CA ASN A 560 0.68 13.52 27.82
C ASN A 560 -0.74 13.18 28.32
N ASP A 561 -1.80 13.36 27.51
CA ASP A 561 -3.17 12.93 27.85
C ASP A 561 -3.75 11.96 26.81
N PHE A 562 -3.16 10.76 26.75
CA PHE A 562 -3.61 9.69 25.86
C PHE A 562 -5.04 9.23 26.14
N LYS A 563 -5.54 9.38 27.39
CA LYS A 563 -6.90 8.99 27.75
C LYS A 563 -7.92 9.90 27.10
N LYS A 564 -7.68 11.22 27.11
CA LYS A 564 -8.56 12.19 26.45
C LYS A 564 -8.54 11.98 24.93
N MET A 565 -7.37 11.83 24.33
CA MET A 565 -7.25 11.52 22.89
C MET A 565 -7.99 10.22 22.52
N PHE A 566 -7.85 9.17 23.32
CA PHE A 566 -8.57 7.91 23.12
C PHE A 566 -10.09 8.08 23.10
N LEU A 567 -10.64 8.87 24.02
CA LEU A 567 -12.08 9.18 24.02
C LEU A 567 -12.50 9.99 22.79
N MET A 568 -11.68 10.96 22.36
CA MET A 568 -11.95 11.78 21.16
C MET A 568 -11.94 10.93 19.89
N VAL A 569 -10.91 10.08 19.70
CA VAL A 569 -10.80 9.18 18.54
C VAL A 569 -11.98 8.22 18.47
N ARG A 570 -12.41 7.63 19.59
CA ARG A 570 -13.59 6.75 19.62
C ARG A 570 -14.86 7.48 19.20
N LYS A 571 -15.07 8.71 19.67
CA LYS A 571 -16.21 9.55 19.25
C LYS A 571 -16.14 9.86 17.76
N ALA A 572 -14.96 10.22 17.25
CA ALA A 572 -14.75 10.52 15.84
C ALA A 572 -15.05 9.30 14.94
N ILE A 573 -14.56 8.11 15.27
CA ILE A 573 -14.84 6.86 14.53
C ILE A 573 -16.35 6.59 14.47
N LYS A 574 -17.04 6.67 15.62
CA LYS A 574 -18.50 6.50 15.68
C LYS A 574 -19.26 7.54 14.85
N SER A 575 -18.75 8.77 14.81
CA SER A 575 -19.35 9.86 14.03
C SER A 575 -19.17 9.64 12.53
N VAL A 576 -18.01 9.12 12.10
CA VAL A 576 -17.80 8.66 10.71
C VAL A 576 -18.79 7.55 10.35
N TYR A 577 -18.96 6.53 11.20
CA TYR A 577 -19.96 5.49 10.97
C TYR A 577 -21.39 6.04 10.87
N ALA A 578 -21.74 7.04 11.69
CA ALA A 578 -23.05 7.69 11.62
C ALA A 578 -23.24 8.44 10.29
N SER A 579 -22.19 9.07 9.75
CA SER A 579 -22.26 9.88 8.53
C SER A 579 -22.64 9.08 7.28
N ALA A 580 -22.46 7.75 7.29
CA ALA A 580 -22.93 6.88 6.22
C ALA A 580 -24.46 6.94 6.04
N TYR A 581 -25.20 7.31 7.09
CA TYR A 581 -26.66 7.28 7.15
C TYR A 581 -27.31 8.66 7.26
N TYR A 582 -26.55 9.74 7.05
CA TYR A 582 -27.11 11.09 7.01
C TYR A 582 -28.00 11.33 5.80
N ALA A 583 -28.85 12.35 5.87
CA ALA A 583 -29.77 12.71 4.79
C ALA A 583 -29.05 12.90 3.45
N ASP A 584 -27.94 13.64 3.44
CA ASP A 584 -27.13 13.88 2.23
C ASP A 584 -26.59 12.56 1.63
N SER A 585 -26.15 11.62 2.49
CA SER A 585 -25.67 10.28 2.08
C SER A 585 -26.79 9.40 1.52
N LYS A 586 -27.95 9.35 2.19
CA LYS A 586 -29.10 8.56 1.75
C LYS A 586 -29.66 9.05 0.41
N ALA A 587 -29.85 10.36 0.27
CA ALA A 587 -30.34 10.98 -0.96
C ALA A 587 -29.43 10.68 -2.14
N TYR A 588 -28.12 10.71 -1.90
CA TYR A 588 -27.13 10.35 -2.90
C TYR A 588 -27.25 8.88 -3.34
N MET A 589 -27.36 7.93 -2.40
CA MET A 589 -27.46 6.51 -2.72
C MET A 589 -28.72 6.17 -3.52
N GLN A 590 -29.84 6.83 -3.20
CA GLN A 590 -31.07 6.73 -3.99
C GLN A 590 -30.85 7.21 -5.43
N ALA A 591 -30.13 8.33 -5.62
CA ALA A 591 -29.86 8.88 -6.94
C ALA A 591 -28.96 7.98 -7.83
N THR A 592 -28.10 7.15 -7.23
CA THR A 592 -27.25 6.19 -7.96
C THR A 592 -27.87 4.80 -8.15
N SER A 593 -29.09 4.58 -7.67
CA SER A 593 -29.76 3.26 -7.66
C SER A 593 -28.99 2.17 -6.88
N ASN A 594 -28.10 2.56 -5.97
CA ASN A 594 -27.38 1.63 -5.09
C ASN A 594 -28.23 1.30 -3.85
N VAL A 595 -28.09 0.08 -3.33
CA VAL A 595 -28.84 -0.38 -2.14
C VAL A 595 -28.15 0.17 -0.89
N ILE A 596 -28.87 0.94 -0.07
CA ILE A 596 -28.35 1.55 1.16
C ILE A 596 -27.81 0.49 2.15
N ASP A 597 -28.43 -0.69 2.18
CA ASP A 597 -28.05 -1.81 3.06
C ASP A 597 -26.71 -2.47 2.67
N GLU A 598 -26.21 -2.24 1.46
CA GLU A 598 -24.92 -2.78 1.00
C GLU A 598 -23.74 -1.83 1.27
N GLU A 599 -23.99 -0.60 1.72
CA GLU A 599 -22.92 0.36 2.00
C GLU A 599 -22.18 -0.01 3.28
N LYS A 600 -20.90 -0.36 3.11
CA LYS A 600 -19.99 -0.60 4.23
C LYS A 600 -18.95 0.50 4.33
N MET A 601 -18.69 0.94 5.55
CA MET A 601 -17.77 2.04 5.83
C MET A 601 -16.49 1.53 6.49
N ALA A 602 -15.35 1.68 5.81
CA ALA A 602 -14.06 1.62 6.49
C ALA A 602 -13.70 3.01 7.05
N VAL A 603 -12.80 3.06 8.03
CA VAL A 603 -12.33 4.32 8.62
C VAL A 603 -10.85 4.47 8.44
N VAL A 604 -10.43 5.59 7.88
CA VAL A 604 -9.03 5.96 7.66
C VAL A 604 -8.62 6.95 8.73
N MET A 605 -7.75 6.53 9.65
CA MET A 605 -7.11 7.37 10.65
C MET A 605 -5.73 7.80 10.15
N GLN A 606 -5.57 9.08 9.86
CA GLN A 606 -4.40 9.62 9.17
C GLN A 606 -3.79 10.79 9.96
N THR A 607 -2.47 10.88 10.05
CA THR A 607 -1.84 12.06 10.66
C THR A 607 -2.04 13.31 9.80
N VAL A 608 -2.38 14.43 10.44
CA VAL A 608 -2.53 15.71 9.74
C VAL A 608 -1.13 16.28 9.46
N THR A 609 -0.88 16.70 8.22
CA THR A 609 0.36 17.39 7.86
C THR A 609 0.21 18.90 8.10
N GLY A 610 1.15 19.50 8.82
CA GLY A 610 1.19 20.94 9.07
C GLY A 610 2.10 21.30 10.25
N TRP A 611 2.03 22.58 10.63
CA TRP A 611 2.80 23.13 11.74
C TRP A 611 1.89 23.74 12.81
N GLN A 612 2.36 23.74 14.06
CA GLN A 612 1.65 24.34 15.18
C GLN A 612 2.10 25.79 15.40
N TYR A 613 1.15 26.73 15.34
CA TYR A 613 1.32 28.15 15.64
C TYR A 613 0.46 28.51 16.86
N GLY A 614 1.06 28.48 18.04
CA GLY A 614 0.32 28.66 19.30
C GLY A 614 -0.75 27.57 19.48
N SER A 615 -2.02 27.98 19.54
CA SER A 615 -3.19 27.09 19.65
C SER A 615 -3.75 26.61 18.30
N ARG A 616 -3.12 26.97 17.17
CA ARG A 616 -3.61 26.69 15.82
C ARG A 616 -2.69 25.70 15.11
N TYR A 617 -3.26 24.77 14.35
CA TYR A 617 -2.49 23.82 13.55
C TYR A 617 -2.97 23.79 12.10
N TYR A 618 -2.07 24.08 11.15
CA TYR A 618 -2.40 24.11 9.73
C TYR A 618 -1.14 24.03 8.84
N PRO A 619 -1.26 23.54 7.59
CA PRO A 619 -0.16 23.55 6.64
C PRO A 619 -0.02 24.88 5.90
N THR A 620 1.17 25.13 5.34
CA THR A 620 1.43 26.34 4.54
C THR A 620 0.67 26.33 3.21
N ILE A 621 0.58 25.17 2.54
CA ILE A 621 -0.12 25.03 1.26
C ILE A 621 -0.96 23.75 1.29
N SER A 622 -2.22 23.86 0.92
CA SER A 622 -3.05 22.72 0.50
C SER A 622 -3.48 22.91 -0.94
N GLY A 623 -3.76 21.82 -1.64
CA GLY A 623 -4.14 21.90 -3.04
C GLY A 623 -4.83 20.67 -3.60
N VAL A 624 -5.52 20.89 -4.71
CA VAL A 624 -6.11 19.86 -5.56
C VAL A 624 -5.54 20.00 -6.96
N ALA A 625 -4.94 18.94 -7.47
CA ALA A 625 -4.29 18.88 -8.76
C ALA A 625 -5.03 17.92 -9.69
N ARG A 626 -5.24 18.30 -10.95
CA ARG A 626 -5.85 17.45 -11.98
C ARG A 626 -4.94 17.36 -13.18
N SER A 627 -4.83 16.15 -13.72
CA SER A 627 -4.06 15.87 -14.94
C SER A 627 -4.74 16.41 -16.20
N ILE A 628 -6.04 16.71 -16.15
CA ILE A 628 -6.79 17.33 -17.24
C ILE A 628 -7.32 18.70 -16.82
N ASN A 629 -7.22 19.65 -17.73
CA ASN A 629 -7.76 21.00 -17.61
C ASN A 629 -8.89 21.18 -18.64
N TYR A 630 -10.15 21.20 -18.21
CA TYR A 630 -11.25 21.39 -19.17
C TYR A 630 -11.42 22.85 -19.65
N TYR A 631 -10.77 23.82 -18.99
CA TYR A 631 -10.82 25.23 -19.37
C TYR A 631 -9.40 25.78 -19.57
N PRO A 632 -8.65 25.26 -20.56
CA PRO A 632 -7.29 25.70 -20.81
C PRO A 632 -7.29 27.13 -21.36
N ILE A 633 -6.40 27.97 -20.82
CA ILE A 633 -6.20 29.34 -21.31
C ILE A 633 -5.03 29.32 -22.30
N PRO A 634 -5.19 29.72 -23.58
CA PRO A 634 -4.12 29.65 -24.56
C PRO A 634 -2.81 30.27 -24.04
N PRO A 635 -1.66 29.57 -24.15
CA PRO A 635 -1.36 28.37 -24.93
C PRO A 635 -1.47 27.04 -24.14
N GLU A 636 -2.12 27.02 -22.98
CA GLU A 636 -2.42 25.78 -22.25
C GLU A 636 -3.22 24.82 -23.14
N LYS A 637 -2.99 23.53 -22.94
CA LYS A 637 -3.78 22.44 -23.53
C LYS A 637 -4.53 21.69 -22.44
N PRO A 638 -5.61 20.96 -22.79
CA PRO A 638 -6.31 20.12 -21.83
C PRO A 638 -5.39 19.15 -21.07
N GLU A 639 -4.35 18.62 -21.73
CA GLU A 639 -3.42 17.66 -21.14
C GLU A 639 -2.34 18.31 -20.25
N ASP A 640 -2.26 19.64 -20.20
CA ASP A 640 -1.28 20.34 -19.37
C ASP A 640 -1.67 20.40 -17.88
N GLY A 641 -2.88 19.93 -17.54
CA GLY A 641 -3.39 19.86 -16.17
C GLY A 641 -3.68 21.21 -15.53
N THR A 642 -4.36 21.18 -14.39
CA THR A 642 -4.73 22.36 -13.60
C THR A 642 -4.57 22.07 -12.11
N VAL A 643 -4.15 23.08 -11.34
CA VAL A 643 -3.95 22.99 -9.90
C VAL A 643 -4.62 24.17 -9.23
N SER A 644 -5.34 23.91 -8.15
CA SER A 644 -5.87 24.93 -7.24
C SER A 644 -5.14 24.82 -5.90
N ILE A 645 -4.61 25.93 -5.39
CA ILE A 645 -3.90 26.01 -4.10
C ILE A 645 -4.48 27.08 -3.17
N ALA A 646 -4.37 26.82 -1.87
CA ALA A 646 -4.77 27.73 -0.81
C ALA A 646 -3.87 27.56 0.43
N LEU A 647 -3.88 28.56 1.31
CA LEU A 647 -3.32 28.48 2.66
C LEU A 647 -4.26 27.72 3.59
N GLY A 648 -3.70 26.95 4.51
CA GLY A 648 -4.45 26.24 5.56
C GLY A 648 -4.97 24.87 5.13
N LEU A 649 -5.93 24.33 5.88
CA LEU A 649 -6.47 22.99 5.64
C LEU A 649 -7.22 22.90 4.30
N GLY A 650 -7.02 21.79 3.58
CA GLY A 650 -7.56 21.57 2.23
C GLY A 650 -9.08 21.59 2.10
N LYS A 651 -9.81 21.42 3.22
CA LYS A 651 -11.28 21.57 3.27
C LYS A 651 -11.73 22.91 2.68
N TYR A 652 -10.92 23.96 2.80
CA TYR A 652 -11.23 25.27 2.20
C TYR A 652 -11.40 25.23 0.68
N ILE A 653 -10.56 24.47 -0.04
CA ILE A 653 -10.62 24.35 -1.50
C ILE A 653 -11.77 23.42 -1.90
N VAL A 654 -11.89 22.32 -1.15
CA VAL A 654 -12.90 21.28 -1.38
C VAL A 654 -14.33 21.84 -1.27
N ASP A 655 -14.57 22.68 -0.27
CA ASP A 655 -15.86 23.36 -0.03
C ASP A 655 -16.09 24.57 -0.98
N GLY A 656 -15.21 24.82 -1.96
CA GLY A 656 -15.38 25.88 -2.95
C GLY A 656 -14.94 27.27 -2.51
N GLY A 657 -14.01 27.37 -1.56
CA GLY A 657 -13.37 28.63 -1.18
C GLY A 657 -12.50 29.25 -2.29
N LEU A 658 -12.15 30.53 -2.09
CA LEU A 658 -11.32 31.31 -3.01
C LEU A 658 -9.88 30.79 -3.05
N SER A 659 -9.51 30.09 -4.12
CA SER A 659 -8.19 29.48 -4.30
C SER A 659 -7.48 30.03 -5.54
N LEU A 660 -6.15 29.92 -5.56
CA LEU A 660 -5.35 30.34 -6.71
C LEU A 660 -5.20 29.18 -7.69
N ARG A 661 -5.58 29.38 -8.96
CA ARG A 661 -5.47 28.36 -10.02
C ARG A 661 -4.23 28.60 -10.89
N PHE A 662 -3.50 27.54 -11.23
CA PHE A 662 -2.41 27.58 -12.21
C PHE A 662 -2.24 26.23 -12.94
N SER A 663 -1.59 26.23 -14.10
CA SER A 663 -1.14 24.99 -14.76
C SER A 663 0.29 24.64 -14.31
N PRO A 664 0.58 23.40 -13.89
CA PRO A 664 1.95 22.96 -13.54
C PRO A 664 2.99 23.25 -14.63
N LYS A 665 2.58 23.24 -15.90
CA LYS A 665 3.48 23.51 -17.03
C LYS A 665 3.75 25.00 -17.25
N TYR A 666 2.83 25.86 -16.84
CA TYR A 666 2.93 27.32 -16.97
C TYR A 666 2.65 28.01 -15.61
N PRO A 667 3.45 27.75 -14.57
CA PRO A 667 3.14 28.17 -13.20
C PRO A 667 3.13 29.69 -12.98
N GLU A 668 3.84 30.45 -13.84
CA GLU A 668 3.89 31.91 -13.76
C GLU A 668 2.64 32.60 -14.31
N ARG A 669 1.79 31.88 -15.07
CA ARG A 669 0.61 32.44 -15.74
C ARG A 669 -0.64 32.23 -14.90
N VAL A 670 -0.80 33.10 -13.92
CA VAL A 670 -1.95 33.09 -13.02
C VAL A 670 -2.91 34.22 -13.41
N LEU A 671 -4.06 33.87 -14.00
CA LEU A 671 -5.06 34.84 -14.48
C LEU A 671 -5.58 35.74 -13.35
N GLN A 672 -5.78 35.19 -12.16
CA GLN A 672 -6.25 35.93 -10.98
C GLN A 672 -5.32 37.08 -10.57
N LEU A 673 -4.06 37.06 -11.03
CA LEU A 673 -3.05 38.08 -10.72
C LEU A 673 -2.76 39.02 -11.90
N ALA A 674 -3.59 38.97 -12.96
CA ALA A 674 -3.37 39.77 -14.17
C ALA A 674 -3.46 41.29 -13.93
N THR A 675 -4.37 41.73 -13.06
CA THR A 675 -4.46 43.13 -12.62
C THR A 675 -4.55 43.22 -11.09
N PRO A 676 -4.15 44.37 -10.50
CA PRO A 676 -4.23 44.56 -9.05
C PRO A 676 -5.65 44.45 -8.49
N GLU A 677 -6.66 44.92 -9.24
CA GLU A 677 -8.07 44.85 -8.85
C GLU A 677 -8.57 43.40 -8.83
N MET A 678 -8.20 42.61 -9.85
CA MET A 678 -8.51 41.18 -9.90
C MET A 678 -7.87 40.45 -8.73
N ALA A 679 -6.58 40.70 -8.46
CA ALA A 679 -5.89 40.04 -7.35
C ALA A 679 -6.53 40.36 -5.98
N LEU A 680 -6.98 41.59 -5.76
CA LEU A 680 -7.66 41.97 -4.51
C LEU A 680 -9.00 41.25 -4.31
N ARG A 681 -9.69 40.92 -5.41
CA ARG A 681 -11.00 40.26 -5.40
C ARG A 681 -10.88 38.74 -5.31
N GLU A 682 -10.00 38.16 -6.12
CA GLU A 682 -9.91 36.72 -6.38
C GLU A 682 -8.91 35.98 -5.48
N THR A 683 -8.05 36.69 -4.75
CA THR A 683 -7.15 36.03 -3.77
C THR A 683 -7.91 35.63 -2.50
N GLN A 684 -7.47 34.53 -1.90
CA GLN A 684 -8.00 33.99 -0.66
C GLN A 684 -8.10 35.09 0.42
N LYS A 685 -9.13 35.00 1.29
CA LYS A 685 -9.37 35.95 2.40
C LYS A 685 -9.42 35.27 3.77
N TYR A 686 -9.84 34.01 3.78
CA TYR A 686 -10.00 33.19 4.98
C TYR A 686 -9.34 31.82 4.76
N PHE A 687 -8.95 31.16 5.84
CA PHE A 687 -8.42 29.80 5.82
C PHE A 687 -8.96 28.99 7.00
N PHE A 688 -8.92 27.66 6.87
CA PHE A 688 -9.24 26.75 7.97
C PHE A 688 -7.98 26.30 8.70
N ALA A 689 -8.05 26.28 10.03
CA ALA A 689 -7.03 25.73 10.92
C ALA A 689 -7.69 24.82 11.98
N LEU A 690 -6.93 23.86 12.48
CA LEU A 690 -7.35 23.02 13.59
C LEU A 690 -7.10 23.74 14.92
N ASN A 691 -8.08 23.69 15.83
CA ASN A 691 -7.91 24.16 17.19
C ASN A 691 -7.22 23.08 18.05
N MET A 692 -6.08 23.40 18.64
CA MET A 692 -5.34 22.50 19.54
C MET A 692 -5.84 22.57 20.99
N GLU A 693 -6.50 23.66 21.37
CA GLU A 693 -7.05 23.88 22.71
C GLU A 693 -8.52 23.45 22.74
N MET A 694 -8.73 22.13 22.78
CA MET A 694 -10.07 21.56 22.84
C MET A 694 -10.30 20.83 24.17
N ASP A 695 -11.16 21.41 25.01
CA ASP A 695 -11.54 20.80 26.29
C ASP A 695 -12.56 19.67 26.10
N ILE A 696 -13.53 19.88 25.20
CA ILE A 696 -14.61 18.93 24.92
C ILE A 696 -14.67 18.73 23.40
N PHE A 697 -14.47 17.48 22.96
CA PHE A 697 -14.75 17.07 21.58
C PHE A 697 -16.22 16.66 21.47
N ASP A 698 -17.00 17.47 20.75
CA ASP A 698 -18.43 17.33 20.53
C ASP A 698 -18.75 17.36 19.02
N PRO A 699 -18.50 16.23 18.32
CA PRO A 699 -18.66 16.17 16.87
C PRO A 699 -20.11 16.44 16.49
N GLY A 700 -20.31 17.22 15.42
CA GLY A 700 -21.62 17.52 14.86
C GLY A 700 -21.87 16.79 13.54
N PRO A 701 -23.12 16.84 13.02
CA PRO A 701 -23.41 16.45 11.64
C PRO A 701 -22.72 17.35 10.60
N ASP A 702 -22.39 18.59 10.96
CA ASP A 702 -21.47 19.45 10.19
C ASP A 702 -20.04 19.20 10.67
N ASP A 703 -19.19 18.73 9.75
CA ASP A 703 -17.80 18.39 9.99
C ASP A 703 -16.88 19.62 10.10
N SER A 704 -17.40 20.82 9.81
CA SER A 704 -16.68 22.08 9.90
C SER A 704 -16.69 22.69 11.31
N LYS A 705 -17.59 22.22 12.20
CA LYS A 705 -17.83 22.78 13.53
C LYS A 705 -16.57 22.83 14.41
N ASP A 706 -15.69 21.84 14.25
CA ASP A 706 -14.47 21.68 15.05
C ASP A 706 -13.26 22.43 14.47
N LEU A 707 -13.43 23.16 13.36
CA LEU A 707 -12.39 23.91 12.67
C LEU A 707 -12.52 25.42 12.88
N LEU A 708 -11.37 26.11 12.97
CA LEU A 708 -11.31 27.56 13.05
C LEU A 708 -11.28 28.16 11.65
N LYS A 709 -12.29 28.98 11.31
CA LYS A 709 -12.28 29.82 10.11
C LYS A 709 -11.62 31.16 10.45
N LEU A 710 -10.38 31.37 10.01
CA LEU A 710 -9.56 32.52 10.37
C LEU A 710 -9.33 33.44 9.16
N ASN A 711 -9.13 34.73 9.42
CA ASN A 711 -8.71 35.71 8.40
C ASN A 711 -7.19 35.65 8.19
N ILE A 712 -6.70 35.93 6.98
CA ILE A 712 -5.26 35.88 6.66
C ILE A 712 -4.40 36.77 7.56
N LYS A 713 -4.94 37.86 8.10
CA LYS A 713 -4.22 38.70 9.10
C LYS A 713 -3.77 37.92 10.33
N GLU A 714 -4.46 36.83 10.67
CA GLU A 714 -4.03 35.94 11.75
C GLU A 714 -2.82 35.11 11.36
N ALA A 715 -2.72 34.69 10.09
CA ALA A 715 -1.55 33.99 9.57
C ALA A 715 -0.34 34.92 9.37
N GLU A 716 -0.56 36.24 9.19
CA GLU A 716 0.51 37.25 9.22
C GLU A 716 1.21 37.27 10.59
N LYS A 717 0.45 37.18 11.69
CA LYS A 717 1.00 37.14 13.06
C LYS A 717 1.80 35.87 13.33
N ASP A 718 1.37 34.77 12.73
CA ASP A 718 2.02 33.47 12.84
C ASP A 718 3.34 33.39 12.04
N GLY A 719 3.60 34.34 11.12
CA GLY A 719 4.76 34.34 10.22
C GLY A 719 4.74 33.24 9.15
N SER A 720 3.63 32.50 9.04
CA SER A 720 3.48 31.31 8.18
C SER A 720 3.45 31.65 6.69
N ILE A 721 3.12 32.89 6.34
CA ILE A 721 2.83 33.29 4.96
C ILE A 721 3.99 33.98 4.23
N ASN A 722 5.14 34.17 4.88
CA ASN A 722 6.26 35.00 4.38
C ASN A 722 6.75 34.61 2.98
N LYS A 723 6.67 33.32 2.64
CA LYS A 723 7.14 32.77 1.35
C LYS A 723 6.06 32.72 0.26
N ILE A 724 4.80 33.02 0.58
CA ILE A 724 3.64 32.80 -0.30
C ILE A 724 2.80 34.06 -0.57
N VAL A 725 3.24 35.24 -0.12
CA VAL A 725 2.50 36.50 -0.30
C VAL A 725 3.23 37.52 -1.16
N SER A 726 2.44 38.34 -1.83
CA SER A 726 2.85 39.64 -2.37
C SER A 726 2.12 40.75 -1.60
N THR A 727 2.65 41.96 -1.64
CA THR A 727 2.08 43.13 -0.95
C THR A 727 1.44 44.06 -1.98
N TYR A 728 0.18 44.41 -1.78
CA TYR A 728 -0.51 45.45 -2.52
C TYR A 728 -0.24 46.82 -1.89
N ASP A 729 0.44 47.67 -2.65
CA ASP A 729 0.75 49.05 -2.32
C ASP A 729 -0.47 49.92 -2.64
N MET A 730 -1.14 50.43 -1.61
CA MET A 730 -2.35 51.24 -1.77
C MET A 730 -2.09 52.60 -2.42
N HIS A 731 -0.87 53.14 -2.33
CA HIS A 731 -0.54 54.46 -2.87
C HIS A 731 -0.26 54.41 -4.37
N ASN A 732 0.43 53.36 -4.79
CA ASN A 732 0.88 53.21 -6.18
C ASN A 732 -0.01 52.26 -7.00
N HIS A 733 -1.01 51.62 -6.39
CA HIS A 733 -1.89 50.64 -7.02
C HIS A 733 -1.12 49.50 -7.72
N VAL A 734 -0.02 49.04 -7.11
CA VAL A 734 0.83 47.97 -7.64
C VAL A 734 0.99 46.82 -6.66
N ILE A 735 1.17 45.61 -7.19
CA ILE A 735 1.52 44.43 -6.40
C ILE A 735 3.04 44.27 -6.44
N ARG A 736 3.67 44.25 -5.26
CA ARG A 736 5.10 44.00 -5.09
C ARG A 736 5.29 42.61 -4.53
N ASP A 737 6.04 41.77 -5.24
CA ASP A 737 6.30 40.40 -4.80
C ASP A 737 7.16 40.40 -3.53
N GLY A 738 6.66 39.78 -2.45
CA GLY A 738 7.34 39.70 -1.16
C GLY A 738 6.58 40.29 0.04
N TYR A 739 6.97 39.82 1.22
CA TYR A 739 6.34 40.17 2.50
C TYR A 739 6.81 41.51 3.08
N ASN A 740 8.03 41.98 2.79
CA ASN A 740 8.66 43.08 3.53
C ASN A 740 8.18 44.50 3.13
N TYR A 741 7.26 44.63 2.18
CA TYR A 741 6.72 45.93 1.77
C TYR A 741 5.55 46.36 2.66
N GLU A 742 5.30 47.67 2.78
CA GLU A 742 4.11 48.19 3.45
C GLU A 742 2.87 48.07 2.54
N GLY A 743 1.75 47.65 3.10
CA GLY A 743 0.49 47.48 2.36
C GLY A 743 -0.28 46.22 2.74
N LYS A 744 -1.35 45.94 1.99
CA LYS A 744 -2.23 44.77 2.22
C LYS A 744 -1.58 43.50 1.66
N LYS A 745 -1.52 42.42 2.44
CA LYS A 745 -0.96 41.14 1.98
C LYS A 745 -1.98 40.38 1.14
N LEU A 746 -1.51 39.84 0.02
CA LEU A 746 -2.28 39.01 -0.91
C LEU A 746 -1.58 37.66 -1.07
N LEU A 747 -2.34 36.56 -0.98
CA LEU A 747 -1.83 35.21 -1.20
C LEU A 747 -1.68 34.94 -2.70
N THR A 748 -0.51 35.33 -3.24
CA THR A 748 -0.15 35.19 -4.66
C THR A 748 0.69 33.97 -4.96
N PHE A 749 1.29 33.36 -3.93
CA PHE A 749 2.27 32.28 -4.03
C PHE A 749 3.47 32.59 -4.93
N ALA A 750 3.79 33.89 -5.16
CA ALA A 750 4.85 34.32 -6.07
C ALA A 750 6.23 33.73 -5.72
N GLY A 751 6.54 33.58 -4.42
CA GLY A 751 7.78 32.93 -3.96
C GLY A 751 7.93 31.49 -4.43
N ILE A 752 6.82 30.77 -4.61
CA ILE A 752 6.79 29.37 -5.06
C ILE A 752 6.66 29.29 -6.58
N LEU A 753 5.70 30.01 -7.16
CA LEU A 753 5.35 29.88 -8.57
C LEU A 753 6.31 30.65 -9.51
N LYS A 754 6.82 31.81 -9.11
CA LYS A 754 7.75 32.63 -9.91
C LYS A 754 9.21 32.46 -9.48
N HIS A 755 9.47 32.51 -8.18
CA HIS A 755 10.84 32.49 -7.65
C HIS A 755 11.38 31.09 -7.34
N LYS A 756 10.57 30.04 -7.54
CA LYS A 756 10.96 28.63 -7.37
C LYS A 756 11.62 28.32 -6.01
N ALA A 757 11.18 28.98 -4.93
CA ALA A 757 11.68 28.68 -3.58
C ALA A 757 11.39 27.23 -3.14
N PHE A 758 10.42 26.58 -3.80
CA PHE A 758 10.10 25.17 -3.69
C PHE A 758 9.60 24.67 -5.06
N PRO A 759 10.04 23.51 -5.58
CA PRO A 759 9.70 23.03 -6.91
C PRO A 759 8.28 22.43 -7.01
N LEU A 760 7.25 23.14 -6.52
CA LEU A 760 5.86 22.66 -6.47
C LEU A 760 5.35 22.21 -7.85
N ALA A 761 5.57 23.03 -8.86
CA ALA A 761 5.08 22.78 -10.21
C ALA A 761 5.72 21.53 -10.84
N GLU A 762 7.02 21.32 -10.64
CA GLU A 762 7.78 20.18 -11.15
C GLU A 762 7.35 18.87 -10.47
N VAL A 763 7.18 18.91 -9.13
CA VAL A 763 6.66 17.79 -8.34
C VAL A 763 5.27 17.38 -8.83
N LEU A 764 4.35 18.35 -8.95
CA LEU A 764 2.97 18.08 -9.40
C LEU A 764 2.91 17.58 -10.84
N GLN A 765 3.69 18.15 -11.74
CA GLN A 765 3.76 17.68 -13.13
C GLN A 765 4.17 16.21 -13.20
N LYS A 766 5.23 15.82 -12.47
CA LYS A 766 5.71 14.44 -12.45
C LYS A 766 4.68 13.48 -11.83
N ILE A 767 4.09 13.85 -10.71
CA ILE A 767 3.12 13.00 -9.99
C ILE A 767 1.83 12.84 -10.81
N LEU A 768 1.30 13.90 -11.42
CA LEU A 768 0.11 13.83 -12.27
C LEU A 768 0.35 12.96 -13.50
N GLN A 769 1.51 13.10 -14.14
CA GLN A 769 1.89 12.27 -15.29
C GLN A 769 1.93 10.79 -14.91
N LEU A 770 2.64 10.44 -13.82
CA LEU A 770 2.75 9.07 -13.35
C LEU A 770 1.40 8.51 -12.88
N GLY A 771 0.62 9.30 -12.15
CA GLY A 771 -0.71 8.91 -11.68
C GLY A 771 -1.65 8.59 -12.84
N ALA A 772 -1.66 9.44 -13.88
CA ALA A 772 -2.48 9.22 -15.06
C ALA A 772 -2.03 7.99 -15.88
N GLN A 773 -0.72 7.77 -16.00
CA GLN A 773 -0.16 6.62 -16.70
C GLN A 773 -0.47 5.30 -15.98
N GLU A 774 -0.25 5.21 -14.66
CA GLU A 774 -0.46 3.98 -13.90
C GLU A 774 -1.96 3.67 -13.67
N MET A 775 -2.83 4.68 -13.59
CA MET A 775 -4.30 4.48 -13.52
C MET A 775 -4.96 4.31 -14.89
N ASN A 776 -4.21 4.53 -15.99
CA ASN A 776 -4.71 4.55 -17.37
C ASN A 776 -5.97 5.42 -17.56
N ASN A 777 -6.05 6.53 -16.80
CA ASN A 777 -7.15 7.48 -16.80
C ASN A 777 -6.61 8.83 -16.31
N PRO A 778 -7.22 9.98 -16.68
CA PRO A 778 -6.90 11.24 -16.02
C PRO A 778 -7.18 11.12 -14.52
N VAL A 779 -6.29 11.66 -13.69
CA VAL A 779 -6.38 11.63 -12.23
C VAL A 779 -6.56 13.01 -11.62
N GLU A 780 -7.20 13.04 -10.46
CA GLU A 780 -7.20 14.12 -9.48
C GLU A 780 -6.42 13.68 -8.24
N ILE A 781 -5.61 14.58 -7.68
CA ILE A 781 -4.77 14.33 -6.51
C ILE A 781 -4.95 15.47 -5.51
N GLU A 782 -5.28 15.13 -4.26
CA GLU A 782 -5.23 16.05 -3.13
C GLU A 782 -3.85 15.99 -2.48
N PHE A 783 -3.27 17.15 -2.18
CA PHE A 783 -1.94 17.24 -1.59
C PHE A 783 -1.82 18.39 -0.58
N VAL A 784 -0.81 18.29 0.28
CA VAL A 784 -0.43 19.30 1.26
C VAL A 784 1.08 19.48 1.24
N VAL A 785 1.54 20.72 1.42
CA VAL A 785 2.95 21.09 1.57
C VAL A 785 3.11 21.89 2.86
N ASP A 786 4.05 21.45 3.69
CA ASP A 786 4.53 22.24 4.82
C ASP A 786 5.93 22.77 4.50
N LEU A 787 6.06 24.10 4.41
CA LEU A 787 7.33 24.76 4.10
C LEU A 787 8.29 24.83 5.30
N HIS A 788 7.85 24.37 6.48
CA HIS A 788 8.74 24.13 7.61
C HIS A 788 9.58 22.89 7.33
N PRO A 789 10.92 23.00 7.33
CA PRO A 789 11.77 21.83 7.15
C PRO A 789 11.56 20.86 8.32
N ASN A 790 11.59 19.56 8.02
CA ASN A 790 11.66 18.52 9.04
C ASN A 790 13.02 18.53 9.77
N ASP A 791 13.21 17.62 10.73
CA ASP A 791 14.47 17.50 11.49
C ASP A 791 15.71 17.26 10.60
N GLU A 792 15.51 16.77 9.37
CA GLU A 792 16.56 16.54 8.37
C GLU A 792 16.76 17.72 7.39
N GLY A 793 16.04 18.83 7.57
CA GLY A 793 16.14 20.02 6.72
C GLY A 793 15.31 19.97 5.43
N GLN A 794 14.46 18.96 5.24
CA GLN A 794 13.67 18.75 4.02
C GLN A 794 12.23 19.29 4.15
N ILE A 795 11.69 19.84 3.06
CA ILE A 795 10.28 20.25 2.94
C ILE A 795 9.42 19.01 2.69
N VAL A 796 8.33 18.87 3.43
CA VAL A 796 7.44 17.70 3.32
C VAL A 796 6.30 17.98 2.33
N PHE A 797 6.25 17.17 1.28
CA PHE A 797 5.16 17.13 0.30
C PHE A 797 4.34 15.85 0.52
N SER A 798 3.14 15.99 1.06
CA SER A 798 2.25 14.89 1.42
C SER A 798 1.11 14.73 0.41
N LEU A 799 1.00 13.54 -0.19
CA LEU A 799 -0.15 13.14 -0.99
C LEU A 799 -1.25 12.61 -0.09
N LEU A 800 -2.46 13.15 -0.21
CA LEU A 800 -3.58 12.86 0.69
C LEU A 800 -4.64 11.94 0.07
N GLN A 801 -4.86 12.03 -1.24
CA GLN A 801 -5.82 11.21 -1.96
C GLN A 801 -5.53 11.23 -3.46
N ILE A 802 -5.89 10.16 -4.17
CA ILE A 802 -5.89 10.08 -5.62
C ILE A 802 -7.21 9.50 -6.09
N ARG A 803 -7.77 10.05 -7.17
CA ARG A 803 -9.02 9.60 -7.76
C ARG A 803 -8.93 9.59 -9.29
N PRO A 804 -9.49 8.60 -9.98
CA PRO A 804 -9.69 8.68 -11.41
C PRO A 804 -10.77 9.73 -11.73
N ILE A 805 -10.58 10.45 -12.83
CA ILE A 805 -11.57 11.37 -13.40
C ILE A 805 -12.27 10.61 -14.53
N ALA A 806 -13.56 10.35 -14.36
CA ALA A 806 -14.37 9.66 -15.35
C ALA A 806 -14.35 10.45 -16.68
N THR A 807 -13.79 9.83 -17.72
CA THR A 807 -13.79 10.38 -19.09
C THR A 807 -14.87 9.67 -19.92
N LYS A 808 -15.57 10.42 -20.77
CA LYS A 808 -16.69 9.91 -21.58
C LYS A 808 -16.19 9.47 -22.96
N ASP A 809 -16.28 8.17 -23.26
CA ASP A 809 -15.84 7.59 -24.54
C ASP A 809 -16.83 7.74 -25.72
N GLU A 810 -17.99 8.39 -25.54
CA GLU A 810 -18.92 8.62 -26.66
C GLU A 810 -18.44 9.76 -27.56
N THR A 811 -17.91 9.46 -28.73
CA THR A 811 -17.55 10.51 -29.71
C THR A 811 -18.80 11.14 -30.31
N VAL A 812 -19.19 12.32 -29.80
CA VAL A 812 -20.20 13.17 -30.43
C VAL A 812 -19.48 14.27 -31.21
N ASN A 813 -19.56 14.23 -32.54
CA ASN A 813 -19.06 15.30 -33.39
C ASN A 813 -20.18 16.31 -33.64
N ILE A 814 -20.06 17.51 -33.07
CA ILE A 814 -21.01 18.60 -33.32
C ILE A 814 -20.41 19.57 -34.34
N TYR A 815 -21.07 19.74 -35.48
CA TYR A 815 -20.67 20.71 -36.51
C TYR A 815 -21.26 22.08 -36.19
N LYS A 816 -20.49 22.95 -35.54
CA LYS A 816 -20.90 24.31 -35.10
C LYS A 816 -21.55 25.12 -36.23
N ASP A 817 -21.02 25.04 -37.45
CA ASP A 817 -21.49 25.79 -38.62
C ASP A 817 -22.90 25.40 -39.10
N ARG A 818 -23.44 24.26 -38.63
CA ARG A 818 -24.76 23.75 -39.03
C ARG A 818 -25.85 24.07 -38.00
N ILE A 819 -25.51 24.67 -36.86
CA ILE A 819 -26.48 25.02 -35.81
C ILE A 819 -27.00 26.42 -36.07
N LYS A 820 -28.31 26.53 -36.33
CA LYS A 820 -29.00 27.81 -36.46
C LYS A 820 -29.40 28.33 -35.08
N LYS A 821 -29.12 29.61 -34.79
CA LYS A 821 -29.50 30.25 -33.53
C LYS A 821 -31.00 30.14 -33.25
N ASP A 822 -31.83 30.32 -34.27
CA ASP A 822 -33.30 30.31 -34.15
C ASP A 822 -33.87 28.95 -33.69
N GLU A 823 -33.14 27.86 -33.92
CA GLU A 823 -33.51 26.48 -33.57
C GLU A 823 -32.96 26.06 -32.19
N ALA A 824 -32.11 26.88 -31.56
CA ALA A 824 -31.51 26.62 -30.27
C ALA A 824 -32.17 27.45 -29.16
N VAL A 825 -32.25 26.89 -27.95
CA VAL A 825 -32.56 27.65 -26.73
C VAL A 825 -31.27 28.16 -26.11
N ILE A 826 -30.22 27.33 -26.12
CA ILE A 826 -28.91 27.64 -25.52
C ILE A 826 -27.79 27.14 -26.42
N ILE A 827 -26.78 27.99 -26.60
CA ILE A 827 -25.50 27.61 -27.23
C ILE A 827 -24.39 28.04 -26.29
N SER A 828 -23.48 27.12 -25.97
CA SER A 828 -22.31 27.40 -25.13
C SER A 828 -21.04 26.99 -25.85
N GLY A 829 -20.07 27.91 -25.89
CA GLY A 829 -18.69 27.64 -26.30
C GLY A 829 -17.81 27.13 -25.16
N SER A 830 -18.40 26.93 -23.97
CA SER A 830 -17.77 26.44 -22.75
C SER A 830 -18.66 25.37 -22.12
N ALA A 831 -18.80 24.25 -22.83
CA ALA A 831 -19.63 23.13 -22.42
C ALA A 831 -18.79 21.94 -21.94
N LEU A 832 -19.28 21.32 -20.87
CA LEU A 832 -18.71 20.15 -20.24
C LEU A 832 -19.68 18.98 -20.25
N GLY A 833 -19.10 17.79 -20.38
CA GLY A 833 -19.83 16.57 -20.65
C GLY A 833 -19.57 16.12 -22.09
N ASN A 834 -20.28 15.08 -22.47
CA ASN A 834 -20.19 14.44 -23.77
C ASN A 834 -21.44 13.56 -23.90
N GLY A 835 -21.97 13.44 -25.11
CA GLY A 835 -23.18 12.64 -25.36
C GLY A 835 -24.38 13.46 -25.83
N ILE A 836 -25.46 12.75 -26.11
CA ILE A 836 -26.75 13.30 -26.54
C ILE A 836 -27.81 12.89 -25.52
N ILE A 837 -28.57 13.86 -25.00
CA ILE A 837 -29.68 13.64 -24.07
C ILE A 837 -30.97 14.03 -24.79
N LYS A 838 -31.95 13.12 -24.85
CA LYS A 838 -33.19 13.28 -25.63
C LYS A 838 -34.48 13.28 -24.82
N ASP A 839 -34.42 13.00 -23.51
CA ASP A 839 -35.62 12.69 -22.71
C ASP A 839 -35.99 13.80 -21.71
N ILE A 840 -35.72 15.07 -22.03
CA ILE A 840 -35.98 16.20 -21.13
C ILE A 840 -37.01 17.15 -21.71
N CYS A 841 -38.10 17.37 -20.96
CA CYS A 841 -39.18 18.30 -21.32
C CYS A 841 -39.27 19.52 -20.39
N ASP A 842 -38.51 19.52 -19.29
CA ASP A 842 -38.67 20.48 -18.19
C ASP A 842 -37.42 21.37 -18.06
N VAL A 843 -37.65 22.69 -17.94
CA VAL A 843 -36.61 23.71 -17.71
C VAL A 843 -36.97 24.50 -16.45
N VAL A 844 -36.03 24.54 -15.51
CA VAL A 844 -36.10 25.35 -14.29
C VAL A 844 -35.01 26.41 -14.39
N TYR A 845 -35.39 27.69 -14.30
CA TYR A 845 -34.43 28.78 -14.37
C TYR A 845 -34.71 29.87 -13.34
N ILE A 846 -33.63 30.48 -12.84
CA ILE A 846 -33.70 31.69 -12.04
C ILE A 846 -33.81 32.87 -12.99
N ARG A 847 -34.79 33.74 -12.74
CA ARG A 847 -35.02 34.95 -13.54
C ARG A 847 -33.86 35.92 -13.33
N PRO A 848 -33.05 36.25 -14.35
CA PRO A 848 -31.89 37.12 -14.18
C PRO A 848 -32.24 38.53 -13.65
N GLN A 849 -33.45 39.01 -13.99
CA GLN A 849 -33.93 40.35 -13.64
C GLN A 849 -34.27 40.51 -12.14
N SER A 850 -34.59 39.42 -11.45
CA SER A 850 -34.98 39.41 -10.03
C SER A 850 -33.97 38.70 -9.14
N PHE A 851 -32.77 38.39 -9.66
CA PHE A 851 -31.74 37.73 -8.88
C PHE A 851 -31.13 38.69 -7.85
N ASP A 852 -31.14 38.28 -6.58
CA ASP A 852 -30.49 38.96 -5.48
C ASP A 852 -29.67 37.95 -4.67
N ALA A 853 -28.35 38.13 -4.63
CA ALA A 853 -27.43 37.28 -3.87
C ALA A 853 -27.75 37.24 -2.36
N ALA A 854 -28.40 38.28 -1.82
CA ALA A 854 -28.83 38.32 -0.43
C ALA A 854 -30.02 37.38 -0.13
N LYS A 855 -30.83 37.04 -1.15
CA LYS A 855 -31.99 36.12 -1.06
C LYS A 855 -31.67 34.68 -1.51
N ASN A 856 -30.39 34.33 -1.60
CA ASN A 856 -29.95 33.01 -2.03
C ASN A 856 -30.50 31.87 -1.15
N GLU A 857 -30.67 32.07 0.17
CA GLU A 857 -31.20 31.04 1.06
C GLU A 857 -32.62 30.61 0.69
N GLU A 858 -33.49 31.58 0.38
CA GLU A 858 -34.86 31.32 -0.07
C GLU A 858 -34.86 30.63 -1.44
N THR A 859 -34.03 31.12 -2.37
CA THR A 859 -33.91 30.57 -3.73
C THR A 859 -33.45 29.10 -3.71
N VAL A 860 -32.44 28.77 -2.89
CA VAL A 860 -31.94 27.40 -2.71
C VAL A 860 -33.02 26.48 -2.17
N GLN A 861 -33.79 26.94 -1.18
CA GLN A 861 -34.88 26.13 -0.61
C GLN A 861 -35.95 25.79 -1.67
N LYS A 862 -36.33 26.76 -2.52
CA LYS A 862 -37.35 26.52 -3.56
C LYS A 862 -36.84 25.58 -4.64
N ILE A 863 -35.58 25.70 -5.03
CA ILE A 863 -34.95 24.75 -5.97
C ILE A 863 -34.95 23.34 -5.37
N ALA A 864 -34.65 23.20 -4.08
CA ALA A 864 -34.67 21.90 -3.39
C ALA A 864 -36.07 21.29 -3.38
N GLU A 865 -37.12 22.07 -3.11
CA GLU A 865 -38.52 21.63 -3.15
C GLU A 865 -38.93 21.15 -4.55
N ILE A 866 -38.53 21.88 -5.60
CA ILE A 866 -38.77 21.48 -7.00
C ILE A 866 -38.02 20.18 -7.31
N ASN A 867 -36.74 20.08 -6.94
CA ASN A 867 -35.94 18.87 -7.16
C ASN A 867 -36.57 17.65 -6.47
N GLU A 868 -37.10 17.80 -5.25
CA GLU A 868 -37.79 16.72 -4.53
C GLU A 868 -39.04 16.22 -5.29
N GLN A 869 -39.81 17.12 -5.90
CA GLN A 869 -40.93 16.73 -6.77
C GLN A 869 -40.45 15.92 -7.99
N PHE A 870 -39.34 16.34 -8.61
CA PHE A 870 -38.74 15.60 -9.73
C PHE A 870 -38.20 14.22 -9.32
N ILE A 871 -37.67 14.09 -8.10
CA ILE A 871 -37.27 12.80 -7.51
C ILE A 871 -38.49 11.88 -7.39
N GLN A 872 -39.59 12.35 -6.77
CA GLN A 872 -40.80 11.55 -6.59
C GLN A 872 -41.46 11.14 -7.91
N LEU A 873 -41.38 12.00 -8.93
CA LEU A 873 -41.91 11.74 -10.27
C LEU A 873 -40.96 10.92 -11.17
N ASN A 874 -39.73 10.64 -10.70
CA ASN A 874 -38.65 10.00 -11.45
C ASN A 874 -38.40 10.67 -12.82
N LYS A 875 -38.34 12.01 -12.82
CA LYS A 875 -38.11 12.84 -14.02
C LYS A 875 -36.86 13.69 -13.85
N ASN A 876 -36.28 14.09 -14.98
CA ASN A 876 -35.09 14.93 -15.06
C ASN A 876 -35.43 16.30 -15.67
N TYR A 877 -34.60 17.31 -15.38
CA TYR A 877 -34.81 18.67 -15.88
C TYR A 877 -33.49 19.40 -16.22
N ILE A 878 -33.61 20.54 -16.92
CA ILE A 878 -32.51 21.49 -17.15
C ILE A 878 -32.57 22.58 -16.07
N LEU A 879 -31.44 22.89 -15.43
CA LEU A 879 -31.33 23.94 -14.43
C LEU A 879 -30.47 25.10 -14.94
N ILE A 880 -30.97 26.33 -14.84
CA ILE A 880 -30.28 27.54 -15.30
C ILE A 880 -30.25 28.58 -14.17
N GLY A 881 -29.09 29.16 -13.88
CA GLY A 881 -28.99 30.20 -12.85
C GLY A 881 -27.82 31.14 -13.02
N PRO A 882 -27.91 32.35 -12.44
CA PRO A 882 -26.82 33.33 -12.43
C PRO A 882 -25.73 32.94 -11.42
N GLY A 883 -24.48 33.18 -11.77
CA GLY A 883 -23.34 32.92 -10.87
C GLY A 883 -22.93 31.45 -10.79
N ARG A 884 -22.02 31.16 -9.85
CA ARG A 884 -21.47 29.82 -9.64
C ARG A 884 -22.40 28.90 -8.84
N TRP A 885 -22.76 27.73 -9.36
CA TRP A 885 -23.49 26.72 -8.58
C TRP A 885 -22.55 26.01 -7.58
N GLY A 886 -22.99 25.88 -6.33
CA GLY A 886 -22.25 25.17 -5.28
C GLY A 886 -21.06 25.96 -4.69
N SER A 887 -21.09 27.29 -4.79
CA SER A 887 -20.11 28.18 -4.15
C SER A 887 -20.41 28.36 -2.66
N ALA A 888 -19.37 28.33 -1.80
CA ALA A 888 -19.52 28.70 -0.39
C ALA A 888 -19.65 30.22 -0.16
N ASP A 889 -19.39 31.04 -1.18
CA ASP A 889 -19.60 32.48 -1.17
C ASP A 889 -20.89 32.83 -1.95
N PRO A 890 -21.95 33.31 -1.26
CA PRO A 890 -23.23 33.68 -1.88
C PRO A 890 -23.13 34.84 -2.88
N TRP A 891 -22.09 35.67 -2.80
CA TRP A 891 -21.91 36.79 -3.73
C TRP A 891 -21.33 36.35 -5.08
N LEU A 892 -20.75 35.15 -5.12
CA LEU A 892 -20.17 34.55 -6.32
C LEU A 892 -21.14 33.64 -7.06
N GLY A 893 -22.23 33.24 -6.42
CA GLY A 893 -23.22 32.35 -7.00
C GLY A 893 -24.18 31.77 -5.98
N ILE A 894 -24.78 30.65 -6.33
CA ILE A 894 -25.89 30.06 -5.57
C ILE A 894 -25.34 28.90 -4.73
N PRO A 895 -25.42 28.97 -3.38
CA PRO A 895 -24.81 28.01 -2.46
C PRO A 895 -25.66 26.74 -2.30
N VAL A 896 -25.98 26.06 -3.42
CA VAL A 896 -26.66 24.75 -3.40
C VAL A 896 -25.73 23.62 -2.97
N LYS A 897 -26.28 22.65 -2.25
CA LYS A 897 -25.69 21.33 -2.07
C LYS A 897 -26.14 20.38 -3.18
N TRP A 898 -25.35 19.32 -3.44
CA TRP A 898 -25.68 18.34 -4.48
C TRP A 898 -27.08 17.70 -4.35
N PRO A 899 -27.53 17.23 -3.16
CA PRO A 899 -28.87 16.62 -3.02
C PRO A 899 -30.03 17.56 -3.37
N GLN A 900 -29.80 18.88 -3.38
CA GLN A 900 -30.82 19.88 -3.68
C GLN A 900 -31.07 20.04 -5.19
N ILE A 901 -30.19 19.50 -6.05
CA ILE A 901 -30.30 19.61 -7.51
C ILE A 901 -30.00 18.29 -8.23
N SER A 902 -30.07 17.17 -7.51
CA SER A 902 -29.59 15.86 -7.95
C SER A 902 -30.25 15.31 -9.23
N ASN A 903 -31.47 15.75 -9.56
CA ASN A 903 -32.21 15.31 -10.76
C ASN A 903 -31.98 16.23 -11.99
N ALA A 904 -31.17 17.28 -11.86
CA ALA A 904 -30.77 18.08 -13.01
C ALA A 904 -29.83 17.27 -13.92
N ARG A 905 -30.12 17.25 -15.23
CA ARG A 905 -29.29 16.56 -16.24
C ARG A 905 -28.45 17.51 -17.10
N LEU A 906 -28.77 18.79 -17.05
CA LEU A 906 -27.95 19.87 -17.58
C LEU A 906 -28.03 21.05 -16.61
N ILE A 907 -26.89 21.53 -16.15
CA ILE A 907 -26.77 22.72 -15.29
C ILE A 907 -26.09 23.82 -16.09
N ILE A 908 -26.63 25.03 -16.02
CA ILE A 908 -26.19 26.15 -16.84
C ILE A 908 -25.92 27.35 -15.94
N GLU A 909 -24.68 27.83 -16.00
CA GLU A 909 -24.24 29.05 -15.33
C GLU A 909 -24.32 30.22 -16.29
N SER A 910 -25.16 31.20 -15.93
CA SER A 910 -25.22 32.49 -16.61
C SER A 910 -24.31 33.49 -15.91
N GLY A 911 -23.52 34.23 -16.69
CA GLY A 911 -22.74 35.37 -16.22
C GLY A 911 -23.60 36.42 -15.51
N ILE A 912 -22.99 37.16 -14.60
CA ILE A 912 -23.56 38.32 -13.89
C ILE A 912 -22.87 39.58 -14.41
N ASP A 913 -23.54 40.74 -14.39
CA ASP A 913 -22.97 42.01 -14.84
C ASP A 913 -21.60 42.29 -14.17
N ASN A 914 -20.57 42.60 -14.96
CA ASN A 914 -19.16 42.78 -14.57
C ASN A 914 -18.46 41.59 -13.87
N TYR A 915 -19.01 40.37 -13.96
CA TYR A 915 -18.41 39.19 -13.34
C TYR A 915 -18.24 38.02 -14.32
N ARG A 916 -16.99 37.57 -14.50
CA ARG A 916 -16.67 36.32 -15.22
C ARG A 916 -16.57 35.21 -14.19
N ILE A 917 -17.49 34.27 -14.23
CA ILE A 917 -17.51 33.13 -13.32
C ILE A 917 -16.36 32.21 -13.71
N ASP A 918 -15.40 32.03 -12.80
CA ASP A 918 -14.40 30.98 -12.95
C ASP A 918 -15.12 29.63 -12.78
N PRO A 919 -14.96 28.71 -13.74
CA PRO A 919 -15.71 27.46 -13.73
C PRO A 919 -15.40 26.64 -12.48
N SER A 920 -16.39 25.86 -12.00
CA SER A 920 -16.33 25.09 -10.74
C SER A 920 -15.25 23.99 -10.63
N GLN A 921 -14.26 23.96 -11.52
CA GLN A 921 -13.12 23.06 -11.48
C GLN A 921 -12.35 23.20 -10.16
N GLY A 922 -12.50 22.24 -9.26
CA GLY A 922 -11.86 22.33 -7.95
C GLY A 922 -12.59 21.54 -6.89
N THR A 923 -13.92 21.53 -6.95
CA THR A 923 -14.78 21.17 -5.83
C THR A 923 -15.35 19.77 -5.95
N HIS A 924 -15.79 19.19 -4.83
CA HIS A 924 -16.57 17.94 -4.85
C HIS A 924 -17.85 18.06 -5.68
N PHE A 925 -18.45 19.26 -5.73
CA PHE A 925 -19.57 19.57 -6.61
C PHE A 925 -19.26 19.23 -8.09
N PHE A 926 -18.08 19.60 -8.58
CA PHE A 926 -17.67 19.32 -9.96
C PHE A 926 -17.49 17.83 -10.24
N GLN A 927 -16.99 17.06 -9.27
CA GLN A 927 -16.85 15.62 -9.42
C GLN A 927 -18.21 14.94 -9.54
N ASN A 928 -19.19 15.35 -8.73
CA ASN A 928 -20.54 14.82 -8.81
C ASN A 928 -21.15 15.08 -10.20
N LEU A 929 -20.95 16.25 -10.81
CA LEU A 929 -21.39 16.52 -12.19
C LEU A 929 -20.85 15.47 -13.18
N THR A 930 -19.55 15.15 -13.08
CA THR A 930 -18.93 14.16 -13.97
C THR A 930 -19.44 12.73 -13.71
N SER A 931 -19.57 12.32 -12.44
CA SER A 931 -20.01 10.98 -12.03
C SER A 931 -21.47 10.70 -12.41
N PHE A 932 -22.37 11.68 -12.24
CA PHE A 932 -23.79 11.55 -12.59
C PHE A 932 -24.10 11.86 -14.06
N ARG A 933 -23.05 12.07 -14.87
CA ARG A 933 -23.15 12.35 -16.31
C ARG A 933 -23.96 13.61 -16.62
N VAL A 934 -24.02 14.57 -15.70
CA VAL A 934 -24.73 15.83 -15.85
C VAL A 934 -23.95 16.73 -16.81
N GLY A 935 -24.64 17.28 -17.82
CA GLY A 935 -24.06 18.30 -18.69
C GLY A 935 -23.87 19.60 -17.93
N TYR A 936 -22.84 20.38 -18.26
CA TYR A 936 -22.59 21.65 -17.59
C TYR A 936 -22.16 22.72 -18.58
N PHE A 937 -22.98 23.77 -18.73
CA PHE A 937 -22.72 24.85 -19.68
C PHE A 937 -22.41 26.14 -18.93
N THR A 938 -21.45 26.90 -19.44
CA THR A 938 -21.24 28.28 -19.02
C THR A 938 -21.59 29.21 -20.18
N ILE A 939 -22.38 30.23 -19.90
CA ILE A 939 -22.76 31.28 -20.87
C ILE A 939 -22.61 32.65 -20.19
N ASN A 940 -22.18 33.65 -20.93
CA ASN A 940 -22.15 35.02 -20.46
C ASN A 940 -22.81 35.96 -21.48
N PRO A 941 -24.12 36.23 -21.31
CA PRO A 941 -24.87 37.09 -22.22
C PRO A 941 -24.30 38.51 -22.34
N PHE A 942 -23.60 39.01 -21.31
CA PHE A 942 -23.11 40.40 -21.26
C PHE A 942 -21.88 40.66 -22.13
N ILE A 943 -21.11 39.62 -22.47
CA ILE A 943 -19.92 39.71 -23.34
C ILE A 943 -20.08 38.92 -24.64
N GLU A 944 -21.33 38.60 -25.00
CA GLU A 944 -21.70 37.78 -26.17
C GLU A 944 -21.02 36.39 -26.21
N ASP A 945 -20.70 35.82 -25.04
CA ASP A 945 -20.12 34.48 -24.92
C ASP A 945 -21.22 33.44 -24.73
N GLY A 946 -21.71 32.91 -25.84
CA GLY A 946 -22.85 31.98 -25.89
C GLY A 946 -24.16 32.62 -26.33
N TYR A 947 -25.25 31.84 -26.28
CA TYR A 947 -26.60 32.27 -26.64
C TYR A 947 -27.60 31.74 -25.62
N TYR A 948 -28.55 32.60 -25.22
CA TYR A 948 -29.62 32.28 -24.28
C TYR A 948 -30.93 32.94 -24.74
N ASP A 949 -31.88 32.15 -25.24
CA ASP A 949 -33.19 32.63 -25.70
C ASP A 949 -34.17 32.78 -24.51
N LEU A 950 -33.93 33.78 -23.67
CA LEU A 950 -34.76 34.07 -22.50
C LEU A 950 -36.19 34.49 -22.89
N GLU A 951 -36.34 35.25 -23.99
CA GLU A 951 -37.65 35.69 -24.48
C GLU A 951 -38.53 34.50 -24.89
N PHE A 952 -37.93 33.48 -25.54
CA PHE A 952 -38.64 32.24 -25.85
C PHE A 952 -39.13 31.55 -24.58
N LEU A 953 -38.28 31.36 -23.56
CA LEU A 953 -38.68 30.72 -22.29
C LEU A 953 -39.77 31.53 -21.57
N ASP A 954 -39.62 32.85 -21.52
CA ASP A 954 -40.56 33.72 -20.83
C ASP A 954 -41.94 33.80 -21.49
N SER A 955 -42.03 33.50 -22.80
CA SER A 955 -43.30 33.44 -23.55
C SER A 955 -44.13 32.17 -23.29
N GLN A 956 -43.56 31.14 -22.66
CA GLN A 956 -44.22 29.85 -22.43
C GLN A 956 -45.05 29.85 -21.14
N PRO A 957 -46.11 29.01 -21.05
CA PRO A 957 -46.86 28.85 -19.81
C PRO A 957 -45.96 28.23 -18.71
N ALA A 958 -45.92 28.87 -17.54
CA ALA A 958 -45.20 28.35 -16.38
C ALA A 958 -46.02 27.27 -15.66
N VAL A 959 -45.37 26.17 -15.28
CA VAL A 959 -45.94 25.15 -14.37
C VAL A 959 -45.84 25.64 -12.93
N PHE A 960 -44.75 26.34 -12.62
CA PHE A 960 -44.52 27.02 -11.34
C PHE A 960 -43.78 28.34 -11.61
N GLU A 961 -44.17 29.40 -10.92
CA GLU A 961 -43.52 30.71 -10.99
C GLU A 961 -43.64 31.42 -9.63
N ASP A 962 -42.52 31.93 -9.12
CA ASP A 962 -42.47 32.85 -7.99
C ASP A 962 -41.64 34.11 -8.33
N GLU A 963 -41.20 34.87 -7.31
CA GLU A 963 -40.39 36.08 -7.49
C GLU A 963 -39.04 35.82 -8.17
N HIS A 964 -38.44 34.63 -7.99
CA HIS A 964 -37.05 34.33 -8.36
C HIS A 964 -36.89 33.14 -9.32
N VAL A 965 -37.73 32.11 -9.20
CA VAL A 965 -37.63 30.83 -9.91
C VAL A 965 -38.85 30.63 -10.82
N ARG A 966 -38.60 30.13 -12.03
CA ARG A 966 -39.63 29.75 -12.99
C ARG A 966 -39.38 28.37 -13.57
N HIS A 967 -40.43 27.55 -13.65
CA HIS A 967 -40.43 26.22 -14.23
C HIS A 967 -41.37 26.16 -15.43
N VAL A 968 -40.83 25.80 -16.59
CA VAL A 968 -41.54 25.63 -17.85
C VAL A 968 -41.47 24.17 -18.28
N ARG A 969 -42.57 23.65 -18.83
CA ARG A 969 -42.65 22.29 -19.37
C ARG A 969 -43.18 22.29 -20.79
N PHE A 970 -42.52 21.50 -21.64
CA PHE A 970 -42.87 21.30 -23.05
C PHE A 970 -43.58 19.96 -23.29
N GLU A 971 -44.38 19.89 -24.35
CA GLU A 971 -45.04 18.64 -24.77
C GLU A 971 -44.07 17.68 -25.46
N GLU A 972 -43.18 18.21 -26.31
CA GLU A 972 -42.11 17.47 -26.97
C GLU A 972 -40.79 17.63 -26.21
N PRO A 973 -39.92 16.61 -26.19
CA PRO A 973 -38.63 16.72 -25.54
C PRO A 973 -37.66 17.65 -26.30
N MET A 974 -36.74 18.24 -25.55
CA MET A 974 -35.60 18.96 -26.07
C MET A 974 -34.41 18.01 -26.25
N GLN A 975 -33.64 18.21 -27.31
CA GLN A 975 -32.36 17.52 -27.48
C GLN A 975 -31.21 18.38 -26.96
N ILE A 976 -30.41 17.81 -26.08
CA ILE A 976 -29.14 18.38 -25.61
C ILE A 976 -28.01 17.60 -26.29
N ALA A 977 -27.06 18.31 -26.87
CA ALA A 977 -25.86 17.71 -27.44
C ALA A 977 -24.62 18.40 -26.89
N ILE A 978 -23.63 17.60 -26.47
CA ILE A 978 -22.40 18.07 -25.85
C ILE A 978 -21.21 17.38 -26.53
N ASP A 979 -20.29 18.17 -27.06
CA ASP A 979 -18.98 17.77 -27.57
C ASP A 979 -17.91 18.30 -26.61
N GLY A 980 -17.50 17.44 -25.68
CA GLY A 980 -16.50 17.78 -24.68
C GLY A 980 -15.08 17.94 -25.24
N LYS A 981 -14.79 17.52 -26.48
CA LYS A 981 -13.47 17.72 -27.11
C LYS A 981 -13.35 19.13 -27.68
N GLN A 982 -14.46 19.66 -28.21
CA GLN A 982 -14.52 21.03 -28.74
C GLN A 982 -15.04 22.06 -27.72
N ASN A 983 -15.25 21.65 -26.46
CA ASN A 983 -15.87 22.43 -25.39
C ASN A 983 -17.20 23.06 -25.82
N PHE A 984 -17.99 22.38 -26.65
CA PHE A 984 -19.18 22.96 -27.29
C PHE A 984 -20.46 22.20 -26.94
N GLY A 985 -21.52 22.95 -26.65
CA GLY A 985 -22.80 22.37 -26.26
C GLY A 985 -23.98 23.18 -26.78
N VAL A 986 -25.07 22.48 -27.10
CA VAL A 986 -26.31 23.08 -27.59
C VAL A 986 -27.52 22.42 -26.95
N VAL A 987 -28.53 23.23 -26.63
CA VAL A 987 -29.90 22.79 -26.29
C VAL A 987 -30.81 23.24 -27.42
N LEU A 988 -31.45 22.31 -28.12
CA LEU A 988 -32.38 22.60 -29.20
C LEU A 988 -33.79 22.87 -28.67
N LYS A 989 -34.58 23.67 -29.41
CA LYS A 989 -36.00 23.88 -29.11
C LYS A 989 -36.78 22.55 -29.19
N PRO A 990 -37.91 22.42 -28.48
CA PRO A 990 -38.73 21.20 -28.48
C PRO A 990 -39.00 20.67 -29.89
N GLY A 991 -38.87 19.35 -30.08
CA GLY A 991 -39.14 18.70 -31.37
C GLY A 991 -38.04 18.82 -32.45
N LYS A 992 -36.98 19.59 -32.18
CA LYS A 992 -35.82 19.72 -33.08
C LYS A 992 -34.77 18.68 -32.72
N GLU A 993 -34.28 17.97 -33.74
CA GLU A 993 -33.13 17.09 -33.61
C GLU A 993 -31.94 17.53 -34.47
N LEU A 994 -30.72 17.25 -34.00
CA LEU A 994 -29.51 17.30 -34.80
C LEU A 994 -29.66 16.35 -36.00
N LEU A 995 -29.44 16.89 -37.20
CA LEU A 995 -29.42 16.11 -38.43
C LEU A 995 -28.33 15.02 -38.32
N LYS A 996 -28.75 13.76 -38.18
CA LYS A 996 -27.85 12.61 -38.38
C LYS A 996 -27.43 12.60 -39.84
N ASN A 997 -26.14 12.77 -40.12
CA ASN A 997 -25.65 12.36 -41.44
C ASN A 997 -25.72 10.83 -41.52
N SER A 998 -26.58 10.37 -42.42
CA SER A 998 -26.42 9.13 -43.16
C SER A 998 -24.99 9.01 -43.72
N THR A 999 -24.40 7.84 -43.50
CA THR A 999 -23.45 7.16 -44.39
C THR A 999 -22.36 8.01 -45.06
N LEU A 1000 -21.12 7.88 -44.59
CA LEU A 1000 -19.94 7.91 -45.45
C LEU A 1000 -19.02 6.78 -44.96
N LEU A 1001 -18.77 5.85 -45.89
CA LEU A 1001 -17.97 4.62 -45.79
C LEU A 1001 -16.58 4.81 -45.19
#